data_AF-A0AAE1V4W5-F1
#
_entry.id   AF-A0AAE1V4W5-F1
#
_cell.length_a   1.000
_cell.length_b   1.000
_cell.length_c   1.000
_cell.angle_alpha   90.00
_cell.angle_beta   90.00
_cell.angle_gamma   90.00
#
_symmetry.space_group_name_H-M   'P 1'
#
loop_
_entity.id
_entity.type
_entity.pdbx_description
1 polymer ?
#
loop_
_entity_poly.entity_id
_entity_poly.type
_entity_poly.pdbx_seq_one_letter_code
_entity_poly.pdbx_strand_id
1 'polypeptide(L)'
;MSVILRHLRWMIAGLNKGTPGTPKRLYSADVRPVPLSPLSQQQQLQLLKSYYESKSEHRKPKQPMLEAVHEISIYIHRFHNLDLFQQGWYQIKITMRWEDGDNGLLGTPSRVIQYEAPDLGSEDVYGVWRIDDTDHSFSTQPFRIKYARQDILLSMMVSFNLSRSKHEGPSTSGVILKFELFYAPILENGTSLQASMDASPAAVHQFRLPSKALLGLHSYCPVHFDVFHAVLVDVSVHISLLKGGVYTSSQKVPSESRVDEDNDNEDYDQAKQEMLIKALSSARDILLEELQKISKAINQCIDFTDFTSKFDDKQGSQFPLSADTYLMNDKTSREVPSKIPNGTKKLEDGVLQSQCKDDLLQLYHSLGNQVYYLWSMFMRLHRTHKTSIMDFLREQWATDRRAEWSIWMVHSKVEMPHQYISSDIDSSSYHGSRRRASVMRTEDPAQTAAMRAELHRRSIAQMRINSRSIQDMHIFGDPSRIPIVIVERVVNAPLRSTSGNSYFIHREPKEANSLLVETHSKGTKKIHAGNPSQNGRVLKIVVFVHGFQGHHLDLRLVRNQWLLIDPKIEFLMSEVNEEKTAGDFREMGLRLAQEVTSFIKKKMDKASRSGNLKSIKLSFVGHSIGNIILRTALTESIMEPYLRFLHTYVSLSGPHLGYLYSSNSLFNSGLWLLKKLKGTPCIHQLTFTDDPDLRNTFLYKLCKQKTLENFRNIILLSSPQDGYVPYHSARIEMCQASSGDNSKKGKVFLEMLNDCLDQIRAQSSEHRVLMRCDVNFDTTLQGRNLNTIIGRAAHIEFLESDTFAKFIMWSFPELFT
;
A
#
# COMPACT_ATOMS: atom_id res chain seq x y z
N MET A 1 -11.40 24.42 18.57
CA MET A 1 -10.74 25.47 17.75
C MET A 1 -9.64 26.28 18.47
N SER A 2 -9.65 26.49 19.79
CA SER A 2 -8.72 27.43 20.45
C SER A 2 -7.23 27.02 20.56
N VAL A 3 -6.83 25.81 20.13
CA VAL A 3 -5.46 25.30 20.30
C VAL A 3 -4.64 25.31 19.00
N ILE A 4 -5.30 25.13 17.84
CA ILE A 4 -4.64 25.12 16.52
C ILE A 4 -3.94 26.47 16.21
N LEU A 5 -4.52 27.58 16.69
CA LEU A 5 -3.95 28.94 16.56
C LEU A 5 -2.68 29.19 17.39
N ARG A 6 -2.27 28.28 18.30
CA ARG A 6 -1.02 28.42 19.07
C ARG A 6 0.22 27.78 18.43
N HIS A 7 0.09 26.99 17.36
CA HIS A 7 1.24 26.46 16.61
C HIS A 7 1.59 27.25 15.34
N LEU A 8 0.71 28.13 14.87
CA LEU A 8 0.98 29.02 13.72
C LEU A 8 1.78 30.30 14.06
N ARG A 9 2.12 30.53 15.34
CA ARG A 9 2.75 31.77 15.81
C ARG A 9 4.29 31.77 15.84
N TRP A 10 4.94 30.76 15.27
CA TRP A 10 6.42 30.67 15.20
C TRP A 10 7.00 30.51 13.78
N MET A 11 6.22 30.86 12.74
CA MET A 11 6.71 30.92 11.33
C MET A 11 6.37 32.24 10.60
N ILE A 12 5.98 33.31 11.30
CA ILE A 12 5.69 34.64 10.69
C ILE A 12 6.40 35.75 11.48
N ALA A 13 7.69 35.58 11.73
CA ALA A 13 8.55 36.58 12.38
C ALA A 13 9.97 36.53 11.82
N GLY A 14 10.11 36.73 10.50
CA GLY A 14 11.39 36.58 9.78
C GLY A 14 11.63 37.50 8.58
N LEU A 15 10.77 38.48 8.31
CA LEU A 15 10.92 39.43 7.20
C LEU A 15 10.41 40.83 7.55
N ASN A 16 11.32 41.75 7.94
CA ASN A 16 11.55 43.05 7.29
C ASN A 16 12.24 44.10 8.18
N LYS A 17 13.36 44.63 7.66
CA LYS A 17 13.92 46.00 7.76
C LYS A 17 15.23 45.96 6.93
N GLY A 18 15.28 46.51 5.72
CA GLY A 18 15.76 47.89 5.44
C GLY A 18 17.29 47.89 5.23
N THR A 19 17.93 48.54 4.25
CA THR A 19 17.59 49.77 3.48
C THR A 19 18.45 49.82 2.17
N PRO A 20 18.50 50.89 1.32
CA PRO A 20 18.44 50.73 -0.14
C PRO A 20 19.75 50.97 -0.94
N GLY A 21 19.75 50.59 -2.22
CA GLY A 21 20.75 50.93 -3.23
C GLY A 21 20.12 51.41 -4.56
N THR A 22 20.65 52.49 -5.13
CA THR A 22 20.14 53.20 -6.33
C THR A 22 20.58 52.59 -7.67
N PRO A 23 19.79 52.77 -8.75
CA PRO A 23 20.32 52.82 -10.11
C PRO A 23 20.29 54.23 -10.72
N LYS A 24 21.25 54.53 -11.61
CA LYS A 24 21.44 55.84 -12.27
C LYS A 24 20.54 56.02 -13.50
N ARG A 25 20.18 57.28 -13.79
CA ARG A 25 19.62 57.73 -15.08
C ARG A 25 20.63 57.60 -16.23
N LEU A 26 20.12 57.43 -17.45
CA LEU A 26 20.66 58.04 -18.68
C LEU A 26 19.49 58.42 -19.62
N TYR A 27 19.54 59.64 -20.16
CA TYR A 27 18.71 60.17 -21.28
C TYR A 27 19.26 59.61 -22.62
N SER A 28 18.72 59.77 -23.85
CA SER A 28 17.59 60.50 -24.49
C SER A 28 17.05 59.62 -25.66
N ALA A 29 16.16 59.96 -26.60
CA ALA A 29 15.53 61.23 -27.02
C ALA A 29 14.15 60.98 -27.70
N ASP A 30 13.44 62.06 -28.05
CA ASP A 30 12.25 62.05 -28.92
C ASP A 30 12.62 62.03 -30.42
N VAL A 31 11.85 61.32 -31.25
CA VAL A 31 11.74 61.59 -32.70
C VAL A 31 10.27 61.46 -33.14
N ARG A 32 9.77 62.47 -33.87
CA ARG A 32 8.40 62.56 -34.40
C ARG A 32 8.21 61.70 -35.67
N PRO A 33 6.98 61.27 -35.99
CA PRO A 33 6.71 60.51 -37.23
C PRO A 33 6.75 61.40 -38.49
N VAL A 34 7.16 60.80 -39.61
CA VAL A 34 7.13 61.36 -40.97
C VAL A 34 6.17 60.49 -41.82
N PRO A 35 5.40 61.06 -42.78
CA PRO A 35 4.33 60.30 -43.45
C PRO A 35 4.86 59.35 -44.53
N LEU A 36 4.22 58.18 -44.67
CA LEU A 36 4.43 57.26 -45.78
C LEU A 36 3.67 57.71 -47.03
N SER A 37 4.39 57.87 -48.15
CA SER A 37 3.80 58.01 -49.49
C SER A 37 3.36 56.65 -50.05
N PRO A 38 2.22 56.55 -50.76
CA PRO A 38 1.76 55.29 -51.34
C PRO A 38 2.64 54.85 -52.53
N LEU A 39 3.04 53.58 -52.53
CA LEU A 39 3.73 52.93 -53.66
C LEU A 39 2.77 52.74 -54.85
N SER A 40 3.30 52.79 -56.08
CA SER A 40 2.51 52.69 -57.30
C SER A 40 2.02 51.26 -57.60
N GLN A 41 0.90 51.13 -58.32
CA GLN A 41 0.28 49.84 -58.66
C GLN A 41 1.23 48.85 -59.39
N GLN A 42 2.22 49.34 -60.13
CA GLN A 42 3.20 48.47 -60.82
C GLN A 42 4.11 47.72 -59.83
N GLN A 43 4.50 48.33 -58.70
CA GLN A 43 5.31 47.65 -57.69
C GLN A 43 4.51 46.61 -56.90
N GLN A 44 3.21 46.85 -56.69
CA GLN A 44 2.31 45.85 -56.08
C GLN A 44 2.10 44.63 -57.01
N LEU A 45 2.01 44.83 -58.33
CA LEU A 45 1.89 43.74 -59.31
C LEU A 45 3.18 42.90 -59.44
N GLN A 46 4.37 43.51 -59.30
CA GLN A 46 5.62 42.77 -59.28
C GLN A 46 5.77 41.91 -58.00
N LEU A 47 5.37 42.44 -56.84
CA LEU A 47 5.33 41.68 -55.59
C LEU A 47 4.27 40.56 -55.59
N LEU A 48 3.14 40.75 -56.27
CA LEU A 48 2.16 39.67 -56.46
C LEU A 48 2.73 38.55 -57.34
N LYS A 49 3.45 38.88 -58.42
CA LYS A 49 4.07 37.86 -59.28
C LYS A 49 5.10 37.02 -58.52
N SER A 50 6.02 37.64 -57.77
CA SER A 50 6.97 36.87 -56.96
C SER A 50 6.29 36.04 -55.87
N TYR A 51 5.17 36.51 -55.30
CA TYR A 51 4.38 35.77 -54.31
C TYR A 51 3.64 34.53 -54.88
N TYR A 52 3.23 34.57 -56.16
CA TYR A 52 2.60 33.42 -56.82
C TYR A 52 3.62 32.47 -57.48
N GLU A 53 4.74 32.97 -57.98
CA GLU A 53 5.81 32.15 -58.56
C GLU A 53 6.60 31.37 -57.48
N SER A 54 6.73 31.87 -56.24
CA SER A 54 7.34 31.11 -55.13
C SER A 54 6.44 30.01 -54.54
N LYS A 55 5.25 29.76 -55.11
CA LYS A 55 4.25 28.83 -54.55
C LYS A 55 4.04 27.55 -55.36
N SER A 56 4.81 27.33 -56.42
CA SER A 56 4.76 26.12 -57.26
C SER A 56 5.93 25.15 -57.09
N GLU A 57 6.72 25.25 -56.01
CA GLU A 57 7.60 24.15 -55.63
C GLU A 57 6.80 23.00 -55.03
N HIS A 58 7.11 21.78 -55.44
CA HIS A 58 6.46 20.57 -54.97
C HIS A 58 6.74 20.36 -53.47
N ARG A 59 5.79 20.75 -52.61
CA ARG A 59 5.70 20.16 -51.27
C ARG A 59 5.52 18.65 -51.42
N LYS A 60 6.60 17.89 -51.23
CA LYS A 60 6.53 16.45 -50.97
C LYS A 60 5.44 16.24 -49.89
N PRO A 61 4.49 15.30 -50.07
CA PRO A 61 3.53 15.01 -49.02
C PRO A 61 4.30 14.62 -47.77
N LYS A 62 4.05 15.31 -46.64
CA LYS A 62 4.58 14.86 -45.35
C LYS A 62 4.06 13.44 -45.13
N GLN A 63 4.98 12.47 -45.01
CA GLN A 63 4.62 11.07 -44.83
C GLN A 63 3.72 10.91 -43.59
N PRO A 64 2.74 9.98 -43.62
CA PRO A 64 1.92 9.68 -42.46
C PRO A 64 2.77 8.95 -41.42
N MET A 65 3.39 9.73 -40.53
CA MET A 65 4.15 9.24 -39.39
C MET A 65 3.24 8.32 -38.55
N LEU A 66 3.74 7.12 -38.20
CA LEU A 66 2.96 6.18 -37.42
C LEU A 66 2.84 6.66 -35.98
N GLU A 67 1.60 6.91 -35.52
CA GLU A 67 1.31 7.35 -34.16
C GLU A 67 0.65 6.23 -33.35
N ALA A 68 0.86 6.21 -32.04
CA ALA A 68 0.11 5.38 -31.10
C ALA A 68 -0.28 6.19 -29.87
N VAL A 69 -1.39 5.79 -29.25
CA VAL A 69 -1.99 6.48 -28.10
C VAL A 69 -2.20 5.44 -27.01
N HIS A 70 -1.76 5.76 -25.79
CA HIS A 70 -2.09 4.94 -24.63
C HIS A 70 -3.49 5.32 -24.15
N GLU A 71 -4.42 4.38 -24.15
CA GLU A 71 -5.71 4.55 -23.49
C GLU A 71 -5.60 3.97 -22.07
N ILE A 72 -5.80 4.83 -21.06
CA ILE A 72 -5.81 4.46 -19.65
C ILE A 72 -7.22 4.69 -19.13
N SER A 73 -7.92 3.60 -18.87
CA SER A 73 -9.31 3.58 -18.42
C SER A 73 -9.42 3.21 -16.94
N ILE A 74 -10.02 4.11 -16.18
CA ILE A 74 -10.10 4.07 -14.73
C ILE A 74 -11.57 3.88 -14.36
N TYR A 75 -11.88 2.73 -13.75
CA TYR A 75 -13.22 2.43 -13.24
C TYR A 75 -13.29 2.72 -11.75
N ILE A 76 -14.10 3.70 -11.37
CA ILE A 76 -14.37 4.04 -9.97
C ILE A 76 -15.63 3.27 -9.57
N HIS A 77 -15.47 2.21 -8.76
CA HIS A 77 -16.59 1.37 -8.34
C HIS A 77 -17.41 2.05 -7.24
N ARG A 78 -16.78 2.34 -6.10
CA ARG A 78 -17.44 2.96 -4.93
C ARG A 78 -16.44 3.76 -4.10
N PHE A 79 -16.97 4.74 -3.38
CA PHE A 79 -16.29 5.46 -2.30
C PHE A 79 -16.84 4.95 -0.97
N HIS A 80 -15.97 4.37 -0.14
CA HIS A 80 -16.33 3.88 1.18
C HIS A 80 -15.77 4.82 2.24
N ASN A 81 -16.64 5.62 2.86
CA ASN A 81 -16.28 6.44 4.01
C ASN A 81 -16.10 5.52 5.24
N LEU A 82 -14.86 5.29 5.69
CA LEU A 82 -14.62 4.56 6.92
C LEU A 82 -14.90 5.43 8.15
N ASP A 83 -14.25 6.59 8.21
CA ASP A 83 -14.29 7.50 9.37
C ASP A 83 -13.79 8.94 9.02
N LEU A 84 -14.40 9.59 8.03
CA LEU A 84 -14.17 11.01 7.74
C LEU A 84 -14.66 11.89 8.91
N PHE A 85 -13.81 12.80 9.39
CA PHE A 85 -14.09 13.69 10.52
C PHE A 85 -15.17 14.74 10.26
N GLN A 86 -15.46 15.05 9.00
CA GLN A 86 -16.34 16.17 8.63
C GLN A 86 -17.49 15.67 7.74
N GLN A 87 -18.70 16.15 8.05
CA GLN A 87 -19.85 15.99 7.17
C GLN A 87 -19.83 17.09 6.11
N GLY A 88 -20.07 16.74 4.86
CA GLY A 88 -19.97 17.70 3.77
C GLY A 88 -20.15 17.09 2.40
N TRP A 89 -19.94 17.94 1.41
CA TRP A 89 -19.77 17.55 0.03
C TRP A 89 -18.32 17.11 -0.17
N TYR A 90 -18.15 16.05 -0.94
CA TYR A 90 -16.87 15.51 -1.33
C TYR A 90 -16.86 15.27 -2.84
N GLN A 91 -15.70 15.45 -3.46
CA GLN A 91 -15.49 15.21 -4.89
C GLN A 91 -14.12 14.58 -5.10
N ILE A 92 -14.02 13.58 -5.98
CA ILE A 92 -12.73 13.07 -6.43
C ILE A 92 -12.38 13.76 -7.74
N LYS A 93 -11.17 14.33 -7.81
CA LYS A 93 -10.54 14.80 -9.03
C LYS A 93 -9.39 13.86 -9.40
N ILE A 94 -9.25 13.57 -10.69
CA ILE A 94 -8.25 12.66 -11.27
C ILE A 94 -7.48 13.45 -12.32
N THR A 95 -6.15 13.45 -12.18
CA THR A 95 -5.22 14.03 -13.15
C THR A 95 -4.13 13.02 -13.49
N MET A 96 -3.54 13.16 -14.68
CA MET A 96 -2.51 12.23 -15.14
C MET A 96 -1.47 12.95 -15.99
N ARG A 97 -0.19 12.65 -15.76
CA ARG A 97 0.95 13.31 -16.44
C ARG A 97 2.10 12.35 -16.66
N TRP A 98 2.93 12.61 -17.67
CA TRP A 98 4.23 11.94 -17.78
C TRP A 98 5.17 12.33 -16.65
N GLU A 99 6.07 11.43 -16.26
CA GLU A 99 7.03 11.62 -15.17
C GLU A 99 8.14 12.64 -15.50
N ASP A 100 8.70 12.58 -16.71
CA ASP A 100 9.97 13.25 -17.07
C ASP A 100 9.80 14.63 -17.75
N GLY A 101 8.67 15.33 -17.54
CA GLY A 101 8.34 16.56 -18.29
C GLY A 101 8.25 17.83 -17.45
N ASP A 102 9.19 18.76 -17.62
CA ASP A 102 9.15 20.11 -16.99
C ASP A 102 7.95 20.97 -17.45
N ASN A 103 7.42 20.70 -18.65
CA ASN A 103 6.13 21.23 -19.13
C ASN A 103 5.06 20.11 -19.24
N GLY A 104 5.13 19.12 -18.35
CA GLY A 104 4.39 17.86 -18.30
C GLY A 104 3.19 17.71 -19.26
N LEU A 105 3.40 16.98 -20.37
CA LEU A 105 2.32 16.52 -21.24
C LEU A 105 1.25 15.81 -20.40
N LEU A 106 0.04 16.35 -20.40
CA LEU A 106 -1.08 15.84 -19.59
C LEU A 106 -1.88 14.78 -20.36
N GLY A 107 -2.30 13.74 -19.66
CA GLY A 107 -3.27 12.79 -20.18
C GLY A 107 -4.62 13.47 -20.29
N THR A 108 -5.25 13.46 -21.47
CA THR A 108 -6.53 14.15 -21.69
C THR A 108 -7.69 13.17 -21.47
N PRO A 109 -8.68 13.48 -20.61
CA PRO A 109 -9.92 12.71 -20.51
C PRO A 109 -10.62 12.66 -21.89
N SER A 110 -10.78 11.48 -22.45
CA SER A 110 -11.31 11.27 -23.80
C SER A 110 -12.74 10.73 -23.82
N ARG A 111 -13.16 10.06 -22.75
CA ARG A 111 -14.48 9.42 -22.65
C ARG A 111 -14.86 9.18 -21.19
N VAL A 112 -16.13 9.42 -20.84
CA VAL A 112 -16.72 9.04 -19.55
C VAL A 112 -17.96 8.18 -19.82
N ILE A 113 -18.09 7.07 -19.09
CA ILE A 113 -19.24 6.16 -19.18
C ILE A 113 -19.75 5.86 -17.77
N GLN A 114 -20.96 6.34 -17.47
CA GLN A 114 -21.71 5.94 -16.29
C GLN A 114 -22.30 4.53 -16.54
N TYR A 115 -21.98 3.54 -15.70
CA TYR A 115 -22.50 2.18 -15.84
C TYR A 115 -23.89 2.02 -15.21
N GLU A 116 -24.11 2.67 -14.07
CA GLU A 116 -25.37 2.72 -13.30
C GLU A 116 -25.60 4.15 -12.82
N ALA A 117 -26.85 4.59 -12.71
CA ALA A 117 -27.13 5.86 -12.05
C ALA A 117 -26.58 5.82 -10.60
N PRO A 118 -25.94 6.90 -10.10
CA PRO A 118 -25.55 6.97 -8.70
C PRO A 118 -26.78 6.82 -7.79
N ASP A 119 -26.68 6.02 -6.73
CA ASP A 119 -27.69 5.91 -5.66
C ASP A 119 -27.64 7.15 -4.73
N LEU A 120 -27.75 8.33 -5.34
CA LEU A 120 -27.91 9.61 -4.64
C LEU A 120 -29.39 9.91 -4.53
N GLY A 121 -29.90 10.06 -3.31
CA GLY A 121 -31.28 10.45 -3.06
C GLY A 121 -31.61 11.80 -3.72
N SER A 122 -32.89 12.09 -3.96
CA SER A 122 -33.32 13.28 -4.71
C SER A 122 -32.88 14.63 -4.13
N GLU A 123 -32.43 14.68 -2.87
CA GLU A 123 -31.86 15.89 -2.23
C GLU A 123 -30.32 15.94 -2.20
N ASP A 124 -29.62 14.90 -2.67
CA ASP A 124 -28.16 14.79 -2.67
C ASP A 124 -27.54 14.91 -4.09
N VAL A 125 -28.36 15.28 -5.10
CA VAL A 125 -27.91 15.50 -6.48
C VAL A 125 -27.47 16.96 -6.65
N TYR A 126 -26.15 17.20 -6.66
CA TYR A 126 -25.59 18.49 -7.02
C TYR A 126 -24.59 18.38 -8.19
N GLY A 127 -24.86 19.10 -9.28
CA GLY A 127 -24.03 19.07 -10.49
C GLY A 127 -23.99 17.71 -11.20
N VAL A 128 -23.05 17.59 -12.14
CA VAL A 128 -22.68 16.37 -12.87
C VAL A 128 -21.16 16.19 -12.74
N TRP A 129 -20.61 15.05 -13.14
CA TRP A 129 -19.16 14.94 -13.37
C TRP A 129 -18.70 16.00 -14.40
N ARG A 130 -17.46 16.48 -14.25
CA ARG A 130 -16.86 17.50 -15.14
C ARG A 130 -15.52 17.04 -15.72
N ILE A 131 -15.27 17.42 -16.97
CA ILE A 131 -13.93 17.43 -17.56
C ILE A 131 -13.51 18.90 -17.60
N ASP A 132 -12.29 19.19 -17.17
CA ASP A 132 -11.70 20.52 -17.26
C ASP A 132 -10.58 20.50 -18.30
N ASP A 133 -10.80 21.18 -19.42
CA ASP A 133 -9.85 21.27 -20.53
C ASP A 133 -8.63 22.16 -20.21
N THR A 134 -8.65 22.93 -19.11
CA THR A 134 -7.56 23.85 -18.76
C THR A 134 -6.42 23.13 -18.03
N ASP A 135 -6.74 22.12 -17.22
CA ASP A 135 -5.77 21.29 -16.50
C ASP A 135 -5.86 19.79 -16.86
N HIS A 136 -6.62 19.47 -17.90
CA HIS A 136 -6.87 18.11 -18.41
C HIS A 136 -7.31 17.13 -17.30
N SER A 137 -8.16 17.60 -16.38
CA SER A 137 -8.66 16.79 -15.27
C SER A 137 -10.05 16.24 -15.51
N PHE A 138 -10.34 15.13 -14.84
CA PHE A 138 -11.69 14.61 -14.66
C PHE A 138 -12.09 14.75 -13.19
N SER A 139 -13.28 15.27 -12.91
CA SER A 139 -13.84 15.28 -11.55
C SER A 139 -15.18 14.56 -11.51
N THR A 140 -15.38 13.70 -10.51
CA THR A 140 -16.64 12.97 -10.28
C THR A 140 -17.79 13.94 -10.02
N GLN A 141 -19.04 13.48 -10.07
CA GLN A 141 -20.13 14.26 -9.48
C GLN A 141 -19.86 14.45 -7.97
N PRO A 142 -20.05 15.65 -7.40
CA PRO A 142 -20.00 15.86 -5.95
C PRO A 142 -21.04 14.97 -5.23
N PHE A 143 -20.61 14.31 -4.15
CA PHE A 143 -21.47 13.44 -3.34
C PHE A 143 -21.39 13.82 -1.87
N ARG A 144 -22.46 13.55 -1.12
CA ARG A 144 -22.60 14.02 0.27
C ARG A 144 -22.34 12.91 1.29
N ILE A 145 -21.39 13.16 2.18
CA ILE A 145 -21.09 12.29 3.32
C ILE A 145 -21.83 12.82 4.56
N LYS A 146 -22.72 11.99 5.10
CA LYS A 146 -23.56 12.26 6.27
C LYS A 146 -23.18 11.38 7.46
N TYR A 147 -22.72 10.15 7.22
CA TYR A 147 -22.46 9.16 8.27
C TYR A 147 -21.09 8.50 8.08
N ALA A 148 -20.45 8.13 9.19
CA ALA A 148 -19.33 7.18 9.18
C ALA A 148 -19.83 5.81 8.69
N ARG A 149 -18.97 5.04 8.00
CA ARG A 149 -19.31 3.75 7.37
C ARG A 149 -20.41 3.87 6.30
N GLN A 150 -20.35 4.92 5.50
CA GLN A 150 -21.24 5.18 4.38
C GLN A 150 -20.59 4.75 3.06
N ASP A 151 -21.27 3.90 2.30
CA ASP A 151 -20.93 3.56 0.92
C ASP A 151 -21.61 4.53 -0.05
N ILE A 152 -20.86 5.03 -1.02
CA ILE A 152 -21.36 5.76 -2.19
C ILE A 152 -20.99 4.95 -3.44
N LEU A 153 -21.99 4.43 -4.16
CA LEU A 153 -21.76 3.75 -5.43
C LEU A 153 -21.52 4.80 -6.52
N LEU A 154 -20.36 4.75 -7.17
CA LEU A 154 -19.98 5.69 -8.24
C LEU A 154 -20.10 5.06 -9.63
N SER A 155 -19.86 3.75 -9.76
CA SER A 155 -20.07 2.92 -10.97
C SER A 155 -19.76 3.63 -12.30
N MET A 156 -18.58 4.25 -12.42
CA MET A 156 -18.22 5.06 -13.59
C MET A 156 -16.83 4.74 -14.14
N MET A 157 -16.70 4.72 -15.47
CA MET A 157 -15.45 4.54 -16.19
C MET A 157 -15.03 5.87 -16.83
N VAL A 158 -13.79 6.32 -16.59
CA VAL A 158 -13.17 7.43 -17.33
C VAL A 158 -11.96 6.93 -18.10
N SER A 159 -11.94 7.15 -19.42
CA SER A 159 -10.80 6.89 -20.29
C SER A 159 -9.99 8.17 -20.48
N PHE A 160 -8.68 8.08 -20.33
CA PHE A 160 -7.71 9.12 -20.65
C PHE A 160 -6.83 8.67 -21.81
N ASN A 161 -6.50 9.60 -22.70
CA ASN A 161 -5.55 9.38 -23.79
C ASN A 161 -4.22 10.07 -23.47
N LEU A 162 -3.10 9.35 -23.57
CA LEU A 162 -1.75 9.92 -23.59
C LEU A 162 -1.09 9.70 -24.96
N SER A 163 -0.92 10.79 -25.70
CA SER A 163 -0.02 10.91 -26.85
C SER A 163 1.29 11.58 -26.41
N ARG A 164 2.44 11.07 -26.87
CA ARG A 164 3.73 11.75 -26.72
C ARG A 164 4.02 12.61 -27.94
N SER A 165 4.77 13.70 -27.79
CA SER A 165 5.13 14.59 -28.90
C SER A 165 6.06 13.88 -29.91
N LYS A 166 6.05 14.37 -31.16
CA LYS A 166 6.30 13.63 -32.40
C LYS A 166 7.70 13.04 -32.64
N HIS A 167 8.65 13.07 -31.71
CA HIS A 167 10.06 12.81 -32.04
C HIS A 167 10.76 11.72 -31.23
N GLU A 168 10.04 10.94 -30.43
CA GLU A 168 10.68 10.04 -29.46
C GLU A 168 9.92 8.72 -29.30
N GLY A 169 10.63 7.57 -29.33
CA GLY A 169 10.05 6.21 -29.43
C GLY A 169 9.31 5.72 -28.16
N PRO A 170 9.11 4.42 -27.94
CA PRO A 170 8.49 3.92 -26.70
C PRO A 170 9.35 4.33 -25.48
N SER A 171 8.77 5.15 -24.60
CA SER A 171 9.47 5.77 -23.48
C SER A 171 9.96 4.77 -22.44
N THR A 172 11.10 5.06 -21.81
CA THR A 172 11.44 4.48 -20.50
C THR A 172 10.61 5.08 -19.35
N SER A 173 10.13 6.32 -19.54
CA SER A 173 9.34 7.14 -18.61
C SER A 173 8.07 6.49 -18.08
N GLY A 174 7.78 6.70 -16.79
CA GLY A 174 6.49 6.37 -16.20
C GLY A 174 5.40 7.43 -16.45
N VAL A 175 4.18 7.10 -16.05
CA VAL A 175 3.04 8.02 -15.96
C VAL A 175 2.61 8.13 -14.50
N ILE A 176 2.45 9.34 -14.01
CA ILE A 176 1.92 9.62 -12.67
C ILE A 176 0.41 9.83 -12.77
N LEU A 177 -0.34 8.96 -12.11
CA LEU A 177 -1.78 9.04 -11.90
C LEU A 177 -2.04 9.62 -10.50
N LYS A 178 -2.78 10.71 -10.42
CA LYS A 178 -3.05 11.44 -9.17
C LYS A 178 -4.56 11.48 -8.90
N PHE A 179 -4.94 11.03 -7.70
CA PHE A 179 -6.28 11.17 -7.15
C PHE A 179 -6.26 12.26 -6.08
N GLU A 180 -7.25 13.13 -6.09
CA GLU A 180 -7.37 14.28 -5.20
C GLU A 180 -8.76 14.31 -4.57
N LEU A 181 -8.83 14.40 -3.24
CA LEU A 181 -10.07 14.53 -2.50
C LEU A 181 -10.34 16.00 -2.22
N PHE A 182 -11.46 16.52 -2.73
CA PHE A 182 -11.98 17.83 -2.42
C PHE A 182 -13.09 17.73 -1.39
N TYR A 183 -13.23 18.76 -0.56
CA TYR A 183 -14.21 18.83 0.53
C TYR A 183 -14.79 20.24 0.64
N ALA A 184 -16.10 20.31 0.90
CA ALA A 184 -16.78 21.56 1.23
C ALA A 184 -17.86 21.33 2.32
N PRO A 185 -18.06 22.29 3.22
CA PRO A 185 -19.08 22.20 4.27
C PRO A 185 -20.50 22.27 3.70
N ILE A 186 -21.46 21.68 4.40
CA ILE A 186 -22.89 21.61 4.01
C ILE A 186 -23.54 23.01 3.85
N LEU A 187 -22.99 24.03 4.50
CA LEU A 187 -23.56 25.39 4.59
C LEU A 187 -23.34 26.26 3.33
N GLU A 188 -22.59 25.78 2.34
CA GLU A 188 -22.33 26.55 1.13
C GLU A 188 -23.49 26.43 0.12
N ASN A 189 -24.02 27.60 -0.29
CA ASN A 189 -24.92 27.70 -1.43
C ASN A 189 -24.24 27.16 -2.70
N GLY A 190 -25.02 26.75 -3.70
CA GLY A 190 -24.50 26.07 -4.89
C GLY A 190 -23.36 26.79 -5.65
N THR A 191 -23.38 28.12 -5.71
CA THR A 191 -22.30 28.91 -6.32
C THR A 191 -21.03 28.98 -5.46
N SER A 192 -21.15 29.00 -4.14
CA SER A 192 -20.00 28.87 -3.22
C SER A 192 -19.41 27.46 -3.21
N LEU A 193 -20.25 26.42 -3.34
CA LEU A 193 -19.82 25.03 -3.38
C LEU A 193 -18.90 24.73 -4.57
N GLN A 194 -19.14 25.34 -5.73
CA GLN A 194 -18.22 25.20 -6.86
C GLN A 194 -16.87 25.88 -6.57
N ALA A 195 -16.87 27.08 -5.99
CA ALA A 195 -15.66 27.82 -5.68
C ALA A 195 -14.78 27.16 -4.59
N SER A 196 -15.37 26.45 -3.62
CA SER A 196 -14.63 25.64 -2.64
C SER A 196 -14.14 24.30 -3.23
N MET A 197 -14.91 23.70 -4.13
CA MET A 197 -14.52 22.50 -4.91
C MET A 197 -13.44 22.77 -5.96
N ASP A 198 -13.09 24.04 -6.21
CA ASP A 198 -11.98 24.48 -7.06
C ASP A 198 -10.80 25.06 -6.24
N ALA A 199 -10.79 24.87 -4.92
CA ALA A 199 -9.73 25.31 -4.01
C ALA A 199 -8.53 24.33 -3.94
N SER A 200 -7.79 24.29 -2.82
CA SER A 200 -6.75 23.27 -2.60
C SER A 200 -7.38 21.92 -2.23
N PRO A 201 -6.86 20.78 -2.73
CA PRO A 201 -7.35 19.46 -2.33
C PRO A 201 -7.14 19.22 -0.83
N ALA A 202 -8.10 18.58 -0.18
CA ALA A 202 -8.03 18.19 1.22
C ALA A 202 -7.04 17.04 1.44
N ALA A 203 -6.92 16.14 0.47
CA ALA A 203 -5.92 15.07 0.46
C ALA A 203 -5.58 14.60 -0.96
N VAL A 204 -4.44 13.91 -1.12
CA VAL A 204 -3.93 13.43 -2.41
C VAL A 204 -3.37 12.01 -2.26
N HIS A 205 -3.54 11.17 -3.28
CA HIS A 205 -2.84 9.90 -3.44
C HIS A 205 -2.30 9.80 -4.87
N GLN A 206 -1.02 9.44 -5.02
CA GLN A 206 -0.37 9.27 -6.31
C GLN A 206 0.07 7.83 -6.55
N PHE A 207 -0.11 7.37 -7.78
CA PHE A 207 0.41 6.12 -8.28
C PHE A 207 1.31 6.39 -9.49
N ARG A 208 2.36 5.58 -9.62
CA ARG A 208 3.23 5.54 -10.79
C ARG A 208 2.91 4.29 -11.59
N LEU A 209 2.66 4.50 -12.87
CA LEU A 209 2.46 3.46 -13.89
C LEU A 209 3.79 3.32 -14.64
N PRO A 210 4.57 2.24 -14.44
CA PRO A 210 5.82 2.06 -15.16
C PRO A 210 5.60 1.96 -16.68
N SER A 211 6.58 2.34 -17.49
CA SER A 211 6.52 2.24 -18.97
C SER A 211 6.05 0.86 -19.47
N LYS A 212 6.45 -0.23 -18.80
CA LYS A 212 5.98 -1.59 -19.11
C LYS A 212 4.49 -1.84 -18.88
N ALA A 213 3.85 -1.12 -17.96
CA ALA A 213 2.41 -1.18 -17.74
C ALA A 213 1.63 -0.54 -18.91
N LEU A 214 2.25 0.41 -19.62
CA LEU A 214 1.62 1.13 -20.72
C LEU A 214 1.37 0.27 -21.96
N LEU A 215 2.12 -0.83 -22.12
CA LEU A 215 1.85 -1.86 -23.13
C LEU A 215 0.59 -2.69 -22.83
N GLY A 216 0.04 -2.59 -21.62
CA GLY A 216 -1.17 -3.29 -21.21
C GLY A 216 -1.18 -3.53 -19.70
N LEU A 217 -2.33 -3.39 -19.04
CA LEU A 217 -2.48 -3.76 -17.64
C LEU A 217 -3.95 -3.85 -17.27
N HIS A 218 -4.31 -4.78 -16.38
CA HIS A 218 -5.57 -4.75 -15.65
C HIS A 218 -5.24 -4.94 -14.16
N SER A 219 -5.57 -3.98 -13.31
CA SER A 219 -5.18 -4.03 -11.90
C SER A 219 -6.20 -3.34 -11.00
N TYR A 220 -6.41 -3.90 -9.80
CA TYR A 220 -7.12 -3.21 -8.72
C TYR A 220 -6.18 -2.21 -8.06
N CYS A 221 -6.70 -1.03 -7.73
CA CYS A 221 -5.93 0.12 -7.28
C CYS A 221 -6.69 0.82 -6.14
N PRO A 222 -6.54 0.36 -4.87
CA PRO A 222 -7.29 0.94 -3.77
C PRO A 222 -6.77 2.33 -3.43
N VAL A 223 -7.62 3.35 -3.57
CA VAL A 223 -7.26 4.72 -3.20
C VAL A 223 -7.69 4.97 -1.76
N HIS A 224 -6.73 4.97 -0.84
CA HIS A 224 -6.86 5.62 0.46
C HIS A 224 -6.22 7.00 0.42
N PHE A 225 -6.52 7.88 1.38
CA PHE A 225 -5.84 9.16 1.50
C PHE A 225 -4.87 9.11 2.69
N ASP A 226 -4.89 10.12 3.57
CA ASP A 226 -4.06 10.18 4.77
C ASP A 226 -4.81 9.72 6.05
N VAL A 227 -4.13 9.83 7.19
CA VAL A 227 -4.62 9.40 8.52
C VAL A 227 -5.87 10.19 8.99
N PHE A 228 -6.08 11.41 8.50
CA PHE A 228 -7.29 12.22 8.73
C PHE A 228 -8.41 11.92 7.71
N HIS A 229 -8.10 11.30 6.57
CA HIS A 229 -9.06 11.02 5.50
C HIS A 229 -9.27 9.51 5.32
N ALA A 230 -9.78 8.87 6.38
CA ALA A 230 -10.04 7.42 6.45
C ALA A 230 -11.13 6.99 5.46
N VAL A 231 -10.70 6.62 4.26
CA VAL A 231 -11.53 6.30 3.09
C VAL A 231 -10.90 5.12 2.33
N LEU A 232 -11.75 4.32 1.69
CA LEU A 232 -11.34 3.41 0.63
C LEU A 232 -12.15 3.69 -0.64
N VAL A 233 -11.50 4.12 -1.72
CA VAL A 233 -12.09 4.14 -3.05
C VAL A 233 -11.68 2.86 -3.78
N ASP A 234 -12.65 2.02 -4.09
CA ASP A 234 -12.43 0.81 -4.87
C ASP A 234 -12.30 1.22 -6.35
N VAL A 235 -11.08 1.21 -6.91
CA VAL A 235 -10.80 1.57 -8.30
C VAL A 235 -10.13 0.39 -9.03
N SER A 236 -10.41 0.22 -10.33
CA SER A 236 -9.59 -0.61 -11.22
C SER A 236 -9.05 0.21 -12.40
N VAL A 237 -7.80 -0.04 -12.75
CA VAL A 237 -7.07 0.66 -13.82
C VAL A 237 -6.78 -0.35 -14.92
N HIS A 238 -7.18 0.01 -16.14
CA HIS A 238 -7.03 -0.79 -17.35
C HIS A 238 -6.26 0.02 -18.38
N ILE A 239 -5.22 -0.55 -18.98
CA ILE A 239 -4.33 0.15 -19.91
C ILE A 239 -4.20 -0.66 -21.20
N SER A 240 -4.15 0.02 -22.35
CA SER A 240 -3.74 -0.58 -23.62
C SER A 240 -3.09 0.45 -24.55
N LEU A 241 -2.15 -0.01 -25.40
CA LEU A 241 -1.55 0.78 -26.46
C LEU A 241 -2.38 0.63 -27.74
N LEU A 242 -3.04 1.70 -28.17
CA LEU A 242 -3.89 1.71 -29.36
C LEU A 242 -3.21 2.41 -30.55
N LYS A 243 -3.63 2.02 -31.75
CA LYS A 243 -3.30 2.73 -32.99
C LYS A 243 -3.76 4.19 -32.91
N GLY A 244 -2.87 5.14 -33.22
CA GLY A 244 -3.22 6.54 -33.38
C GLY A 244 -4.21 6.71 -34.54
N GLY A 245 -5.36 7.30 -34.26
CA GLY A 245 -6.32 7.71 -35.29
C GLY A 245 -6.11 9.17 -35.66
N VAL A 246 -6.43 9.54 -36.91
CA VAL A 246 -6.52 10.93 -37.36
C VAL A 246 -7.81 11.58 -36.81
N TYR A 247 -7.97 11.56 -35.49
CA TYR A 247 -9.08 12.21 -34.80
C TYR A 247 -8.69 13.66 -34.51
N THR A 248 -9.03 14.51 -35.48
CA THR A 248 -9.24 15.96 -35.36
C THR A 248 -8.47 16.64 -34.23
N SER A 249 -7.25 17.08 -34.51
CA SER A 249 -6.73 18.23 -33.76
C SER A 249 -7.69 19.40 -33.99
N SER A 250 -8.27 19.91 -32.90
CA SER A 250 -8.84 21.25 -32.89
C SER A 250 -7.70 22.21 -33.22
N GLN A 251 -7.61 22.66 -34.48
CA GLN A 251 -6.64 23.66 -34.91
C GLN A 251 -6.96 25.01 -34.26
N LYS A 252 -6.49 25.22 -33.03
CA LYS A 252 -6.11 26.56 -32.57
C LYS A 252 -4.66 26.78 -32.99
N VAL A 253 -4.47 27.69 -33.93
CA VAL A 253 -3.17 28.04 -34.53
C VAL A 253 -2.35 28.86 -33.54
N PRO A 254 -1.11 28.44 -33.19
CA PRO A 254 -0.05 29.33 -32.75
C PRO A 254 0.83 29.63 -33.96
N SER A 255 0.76 30.85 -34.45
CA SER A 255 1.61 31.33 -35.55
C SER A 255 2.98 31.75 -35.02
N GLU A 256 3.98 30.88 -35.14
CA GLU A 256 5.38 31.23 -35.38
C GLU A 256 6.21 29.96 -35.61
N SER A 257 6.51 29.65 -36.88
CA SER A 257 7.43 28.58 -37.23
C SER A 257 8.81 29.15 -37.51
N ARG A 258 9.78 28.90 -36.63
CA ARG A 258 11.19 28.95 -37.04
C ARG A 258 11.46 27.79 -37.99
N VAL A 259 12.26 28.06 -39.02
CA VAL A 259 12.71 27.06 -39.98
C VAL A 259 14.12 26.67 -39.56
N ASP A 260 14.24 25.51 -38.92
CA ASP A 260 15.52 24.82 -38.79
C ASP A 260 15.58 23.76 -39.90
N GLU A 261 16.63 23.80 -40.72
CA GLU A 261 16.88 22.84 -41.79
C GLU A 261 17.59 21.60 -41.25
N ASP A 262 16.84 20.61 -40.78
CA ASP A 262 17.39 19.27 -40.52
C ASP A 262 17.34 18.42 -41.80
N ASN A 263 18.50 18.29 -42.42
CA ASN A 263 18.83 17.18 -43.31
C ASN A 263 19.44 16.03 -42.46
N ASP A 264 19.35 14.78 -42.93
CA ASP A 264 19.84 13.54 -42.28
C ASP A 264 19.01 12.98 -41.09
N ASN A 265 17.99 12.13 -41.36
CA ASN A 265 17.64 10.96 -40.52
C ASN A 265 16.55 10.00 -41.09
N GLU A 266 16.73 9.40 -42.27
CA GLU A 266 15.79 8.35 -42.73
C GLU A 266 15.88 7.04 -41.91
N ASP A 267 17.09 6.66 -41.49
CA ASP A 267 17.37 5.40 -40.77
C ASP A 267 16.78 5.41 -39.33
N TYR A 268 16.80 6.59 -38.70
CA TYR A 268 16.26 6.81 -37.36
C TYR A 268 14.71 6.81 -37.31
N ASP A 269 14.03 7.07 -38.43
CA ASP A 269 12.57 6.98 -38.50
C ASP A 269 12.09 5.53 -38.67
N GLN A 270 12.79 4.71 -39.48
CA GLN A 270 12.45 3.29 -39.61
C GLN A 270 12.58 2.54 -38.28
N ALA A 271 13.68 2.75 -37.53
CA ALA A 271 13.86 2.14 -36.22
C ALA A 271 12.73 2.50 -35.22
N LYS A 272 12.17 3.72 -35.29
CA LYS A 272 11.01 4.13 -34.49
C LYS A 272 9.72 3.41 -34.90
N GLN A 273 9.49 3.25 -36.20
CA GLN A 273 8.34 2.52 -36.72
C GLN A 273 8.39 1.03 -36.33
N GLU A 274 9.56 0.40 -36.43
CA GLU A 274 9.78 -0.97 -35.95
C GLU A 274 9.54 -1.12 -34.45
N MET A 275 10.06 -0.18 -33.63
CA MET A 275 9.79 -0.17 -32.18
C MET A 275 8.29 -0.04 -31.87
N LEU A 276 7.55 0.77 -32.63
CA LEU A 276 6.10 0.93 -32.48
C LEU A 276 5.34 -0.35 -32.81
N ILE A 277 5.73 -1.03 -33.90
CA ILE A 277 5.19 -2.34 -34.31
C ILE A 277 5.47 -3.40 -33.24
N LYS A 278 6.69 -3.47 -32.71
CA LYS A 278 7.04 -4.37 -31.59
C LYS A 278 6.20 -4.08 -30.34
N ALA A 279 5.95 -2.81 -30.03
CA ALA A 279 5.11 -2.39 -28.90
C ALA A 279 3.64 -2.79 -29.10
N LEU A 280 3.06 -2.57 -30.28
CA LEU A 280 1.68 -2.98 -30.60
C LEU A 280 1.51 -4.50 -30.62
N SER A 281 2.49 -5.25 -31.15
CA SER A 281 2.49 -6.72 -31.10
C SER A 281 2.53 -7.22 -29.65
N SER A 282 3.38 -6.62 -28.81
CA SER A 282 3.43 -6.91 -27.38
C SER A 282 2.10 -6.60 -26.68
N ALA A 283 1.48 -5.46 -27.00
CA ALA A 283 0.20 -5.06 -26.43
C ALA A 283 -0.94 -6.02 -26.80
N ARG A 284 -0.97 -6.52 -28.04
CA ARG A 284 -1.89 -7.57 -28.49
C ARG A 284 -1.72 -8.85 -27.66
N ASP A 285 -0.51 -9.36 -27.58
CA ASP A 285 -0.23 -10.66 -26.95
C ASP A 285 -0.62 -10.65 -25.47
N ILE A 286 -0.27 -9.56 -24.79
CA ILE A 286 -0.63 -9.30 -23.39
C ILE A 286 -2.14 -9.23 -23.22
N LEU A 287 -2.83 -8.44 -24.05
CA LEU A 287 -4.25 -8.22 -23.90
C LEU A 287 -5.05 -9.50 -24.19
N LEU A 288 -4.57 -10.34 -25.11
CA LEU A 288 -5.12 -11.68 -25.34
C LEU A 288 -4.92 -12.60 -24.12
N GLU A 289 -3.70 -12.64 -23.55
CA GLU A 289 -3.38 -13.46 -22.37
C GLU A 289 -4.21 -13.04 -21.14
N GLU A 290 -4.24 -11.74 -20.82
CA GLU A 290 -4.99 -11.23 -19.67
C GLU A 290 -6.52 -11.36 -19.87
N LEU A 291 -7.03 -11.18 -21.10
CA LEU A 291 -8.46 -11.41 -21.39
C LEU A 291 -8.84 -12.88 -21.20
N GLN A 292 -8.00 -13.83 -21.63
CA GLN A 292 -8.21 -15.27 -21.38
C GLN A 292 -8.12 -15.62 -19.88
N LYS A 293 -7.15 -15.05 -19.17
CA LYS A 293 -6.96 -15.22 -17.72
C LYS A 293 -8.18 -14.72 -16.93
N ILE A 294 -8.63 -13.49 -17.21
CA ILE A 294 -9.81 -12.89 -16.58
C ILE A 294 -11.07 -13.71 -16.92
N SER A 295 -11.31 -13.99 -18.20
CA SER A 295 -12.40 -14.84 -18.71
C SER A 295 -12.52 -16.16 -17.95
N LYS A 296 -11.39 -16.88 -17.80
CA LYS A 296 -11.32 -18.13 -17.05
C LYS A 296 -11.61 -17.94 -15.57
N ALA A 297 -11.06 -16.91 -14.93
CA ALA A 297 -11.27 -16.64 -13.51
C ALA A 297 -12.74 -16.32 -13.17
N ILE A 298 -13.43 -15.55 -14.02
CA ILE A 298 -14.85 -15.21 -13.83
C ILE A 298 -15.82 -16.28 -14.38
N ASN A 299 -15.30 -17.42 -14.85
CA ASN A 299 -16.05 -18.52 -15.48
C ASN A 299 -16.95 -18.07 -16.65
N GLN A 300 -16.51 -17.09 -17.45
CA GLN A 300 -17.20 -16.63 -18.66
C GLN A 300 -16.41 -17.08 -19.88
N CYS A 301 -17.01 -17.92 -20.74
CA CYS A 301 -16.36 -18.33 -21.99
C CYS A 301 -16.42 -17.18 -23.00
N ILE A 302 -15.25 -16.71 -23.44
CA ILE A 302 -15.14 -15.77 -24.56
C ILE A 302 -14.86 -16.57 -25.83
N ASP A 303 -15.73 -16.42 -26.82
CA ASP A 303 -15.49 -16.98 -28.14
C ASP A 303 -14.45 -16.13 -28.90
N PHE A 304 -13.31 -16.75 -29.20
CA PHE A 304 -12.23 -16.15 -29.98
C PHE A 304 -12.28 -16.53 -31.47
N THR A 305 -13.23 -17.37 -31.91
CA THR A 305 -13.31 -17.79 -33.33
C THR A 305 -13.50 -16.62 -34.29
N ASP A 306 -14.24 -15.58 -33.90
CA ASP A 306 -14.39 -14.32 -34.65
C ASP A 306 -13.08 -13.50 -34.69
N PHE A 307 -12.19 -13.63 -33.69
CA PHE A 307 -10.85 -13.02 -33.72
C PHE A 307 -9.92 -13.79 -34.66
N THR A 308 -9.85 -15.12 -34.48
CA THR A 308 -9.06 -16.04 -35.31
C THR A 308 -9.44 -15.91 -36.79
N SER A 309 -10.72 -16.02 -37.14
CA SER A 309 -11.19 -15.92 -38.53
C SER A 309 -10.96 -14.53 -39.16
N LYS A 310 -11.05 -13.43 -38.40
CA LYS A 310 -10.79 -12.08 -38.93
C LYS A 310 -9.32 -11.78 -39.21
N PHE A 311 -8.38 -12.50 -38.58
CA PHE A 311 -6.97 -12.08 -38.54
C PHE A 311 -5.93 -13.17 -38.89
N ASP A 312 -6.28 -14.46 -38.90
CA ASP A 312 -5.35 -15.54 -39.32
C ASP A 312 -5.29 -15.74 -40.85
N ASP A 313 -6.37 -15.45 -41.58
CA ASP A 313 -6.50 -15.65 -43.04
C ASP A 313 -5.53 -14.82 -43.92
N LYS A 314 -4.61 -14.07 -43.31
CA LYS A 314 -3.61 -13.22 -44.02
C LYS A 314 -2.14 -13.50 -43.68
N GLN A 315 -1.82 -14.41 -42.76
CA GLN A 315 -0.41 -14.78 -42.48
C GLN A 315 0.08 -15.99 -43.28
N GLY A 316 -0.80 -16.71 -43.98
CA GLY A 316 -0.48 -17.98 -44.64
C GLY A 316 0.09 -17.91 -46.07
N SER A 317 0.12 -16.73 -46.71
CA SER A 317 0.26 -16.66 -48.18
C SER A 317 1.21 -15.57 -48.71
N GLN A 318 2.41 -15.42 -48.14
CA GLN A 318 3.45 -14.55 -48.73
C GLN A 318 4.91 -14.87 -48.34
N PHE A 319 5.29 -16.15 -48.30
CA PHE A 319 6.71 -16.55 -48.19
C PHE A 319 7.04 -17.69 -49.18
N PRO A 320 7.92 -17.46 -50.17
CA PRO A 320 8.47 -18.54 -50.99
C PRO A 320 9.50 -19.32 -50.17
N LEU A 321 9.24 -20.60 -49.91
CA LEU A 321 10.28 -21.52 -49.43
C LEU A 321 11.23 -21.85 -50.57
N SER A 322 12.48 -21.38 -50.49
CA SER A 322 13.57 -21.89 -51.32
C SER A 322 13.89 -23.34 -50.91
N ALA A 323 13.71 -24.27 -51.85
CA ALA A 323 13.88 -25.69 -51.63
C ALA A 323 15.33 -26.18 -51.83
N ASP A 324 15.52 -27.46 -51.47
CA ASP A 324 16.57 -28.39 -51.89
C ASP A 324 17.97 -28.30 -51.25
N THR A 325 18.31 -29.36 -50.48
CA THR A 325 19.36 -30.32 -50.91
C THR A 325 19.37 -31.62 -50.05
N TYR A 326 18.98 -32.76 -50.66
CA TYR A 326 19.46 -34.17 -50.54
C TYR A 326 19.84 -34.80 -49.15
N LEU A 327 19.64 -36.10 -48.82
CA LEU A 327 18.78 -37.21 -49.30
C LEU A 327 18.84 -38.42 -48.28
N MET A 328 17.78 -39.27 -48.23
CA MET A 328 17.74 -40.72 -47.80
C MET A 328 17.80 -41.22 -46.32
N ASN A 329 16.73 -41.97 -45.96
CA ASN A 329 16.60 -43.31 -45.29
C ASN A 329 17.38 -43.66 -43.99
N ASP A 330 16.90 -44.52 -43.07
CA ASP A 330 15.77 -45.49 -43.12
C ASP A 330 15.02 -45.68 -41.76
N LYS A 331 13.86 -46.35 -41.81
CA LYS A 331 12.99 -46.97 -40.76
C LYS A 331 13.47 -46.95 -39.27
N THR A 332 12.60 -46.85 -38.24
CA THR A 332 11.44 -47.75 -38.02
C THR A 332 10.48 -47.24 -36.89
N SER A 333 9.27 -47.83 -36.85
CA SER A 333 8.30 -47.88 -35.72
C SER A 333 7.36 -46.69 -35.45
N ARG A 334 6.07 -47.03 -35.40
CA ARG A 334 4.90 -46.18 -35.11
C ARG A 334 4.85 -45.77 -33.64
N GLU A 335 4.48 -44.52 -33.38
CA GLU A 335 3.60 -44.17 -32.25
C GLU A 335 2.80 -42.90 -32.59
N VAL A 336 1.60 -42.75 -32.05
CA VAL A 336 0.66 -41.65 -32.36
C VAL A 336 0.74 -40.59 -31.27
N PRO A 337 1.07 -39.31 -31.60
CA PRO A 337 0.91 -38.21 -30.67
C PRO A 337 -0.23 -37.28 -31.10
N SER A 338 -1.30 -37.27 -30.31
CA SER A 338 -2.27 -36.17 -30.32
C SER A 338 -1.59 -34.85 -29.92
N LYS A 339 -1.50 -33.88 -30.83
CA LYS A 339 -1.08 -32.50 -30.52
C LYS A 339 -1.99 -31.48 -31.19
N ILE A 340 -2.64 -30.67 -30.36
CA ILE A 340 -3.26 -29.40 -30.76
C ILE A 340 -2.12 -28.39 -30.96
N PRO A 341 -2.00 -27.73 -32.12
CA PRO A 341 -0.92 -26.76 -32.37
C PRO A 341 -1.27 -25.37 -31.81
N ASN A 342 -1.27 -25.22 -30.48
CA ASN A 342 -1.20 -23.89 -29.87
C ASN A 342 0.25 -23.40 -29.86
N GLY A 343 0.59 -22.53 -30.80
CA GLY A 343 1.93 -21.97 -30.94
C GLY A 343 1.90 -20.57 -31.53
N THR A 344 1.57 -19.57 -30.72
CA THR A 344 1.73 -18.15 -31.07
C THR A 344 3.21 -17.88 -31.29
N LYS A 345 3.65 -17.84 -32.55
CA LYS A 345 5.05 -17.55 -32.88
C LYS A 345 5.35 -16.10 -32.50
N LYS A 346 6.24 -15.89 -31.53
CA LYS A 346 6.83 -14.57 -31.30
C LYS A 346 7.56 -14.13 -32.56
N LEU A 347 7.44 -12.85 -32.90
CA LEU A 347 8.20 -12.24 -33.98
C LEU A 347 9.69 -12.20 -33.56
N GLU A 348 10.53 -13.02 -34.20
CA GLU A 348 11.97 -13.05 -33.94
C GLU A 348 12.67 -11.81 -34.51
N ASP A 349 13.70 -11.31 -33.81
CA ASP A 349 14.37 -10.04 -34.13
C ASP A 349 14.99 -9.98 -35.54
N GLY A 350 15.26 -11.12 -36.17
CA GLY A 350 15.82 -11.19 -37.53
C GLY A 350 14.83 -10.92 -38.67
N VAL A 351 13.51 -10.87 -38.42
CA VAL A 351 12.49 -10.80 -39.49
C VAL A 351 12.21 -9.36 -39.96
N LEU A 352 12.63 -8.34 -39.21
CA LEU A 352 12.35 -6.93 -39.53
C LEU A 352 13.42 -6.28 -40.42
N GLN A 353 14.63 -6.85 -40.50
CA GLN A 353 15.78 -6.22 -41.18
C GLN A 353 15.72 -6.22 -42.73
N SER A 354 14.59 -6.60 -43.35
CA SER A 354 14.46 -6.66 -44.81
C SER A 354 13.03 -6.42 -45.34
N GLN A 355 12.23 -5.59 -44.68
CA GLN A 355 10.83 -5.32 -45.08
C GLN A 355 10.69 -3.99 -45.84
N CYS A 356 9.74 -3.90 -46.77
CA CYS A 356 9.42 -2.64 -47.45
C CYS A 356 8.69 -1.69 -46.49
N LYS A 357 8.83 -0.36 -46.67
CA LYS A 357 8.10 0.65 -45.88
C LYS A 357 6.57 0.41 -45.92
N ASP A 358 6.03 -0.07 -47.04
CA ASP A 358 4.61 -0.42 -47.18
C ASP A 358 4.17 -1.65 -46.37
N ASP A 359 5.07 -2.63 -46.17
CA ASP A 359 4.77 -3.85 -45.38
C ASP A 359 4.64 -3.50 -43.89
N LEU A 360 5.52 -2.61 -43.39
CA LEU A 360 5.47 -2.08 -42.03
C LEU A 360 4.16 -1.31 -41.78
N LEU A 361 3.70 -0.49 -42.74
CA LEU A 361 2.42 0.22 -42.65
C LEU A 361 1.22 -0.76 -42.58
N GLN A 362 1.22 -1.81 -43.40
CA GLN A 362 0.19 -2.85 -43.37
C GLN A 362 0.19 -3.62 -42.04
N LEU A 363 1.37 -4.01 -41.54
CA LEU A 363 1.54 -4.70 -40.27
C LEU A 363 1.05 -3.85 -39.09
N TYR A 364 1.42 -2.56 -39.05
CA TYR A 364 0.94 -1.59 -38.07
C TYR A 364 -0.60 -1.44 -38.11
N HIS A 365 -1.22 -1.39 -39.28
CA HIS A 365 -2.68 -1.34 -39.40
C HIS A 365 -3.36 -2.65 -38.95
N SER A 366 -2.79 -3.81 -39.30
CA SER A 366 -3.29 -5.13 -38.89
C SER A 366 -3.23 -5.29 -37.37
N LEU A 367 -2.07 -5.06 -36.75
CA LEU A 367 -1.88 -5.13 -35.31
C LEU A 367 -2.76 -4.10 -34.57
N GLY A 368 -2.82 -2.86 -35.06
CA GLY A 368 -3.65 -1.81 -34.48
C GLY A 368 -5.14 -2.20 -34.43
N ASN A 369 -5.65 -2.82 -35.49
CA ASN A 369 -7.02 -3.33 -35.55
C ASN A 369 -7.24 -4.52 -34.60
N GLN A 370 -6.26 -5.44 -34.49
CA GLN A 370 -6.31 -6.58 -33.56
C GLN A 370 -6.38 -6.10 -32.10
N VAL A 371 -5.51 -5.17 -31.69
CA VAL A 371 -5.52 -4.64 -30.31
C VAL A 371 -6.83 -3.90 -30.02
N TYR A 372 -7.29 -3.05 -30.94
CA TYR A 372 -8.57 -2.33 -30.78
C TYR A 372 -9.77 -3.28 -30.63
N TYR A 373 -9.79 -4.38 -31.39
CA TYR A 373 -10.84 -5.40 -31.29
C TYR A 373 -10.82 -6.09 -29.92
N LEU A 374 -9.65 -6.59 -29.48
CA LEU A 374 -9.50 -7.22 -28.15
C LEU A 374 -9.84 -6.25 -27.01
N TRP A 375 -9.46 -4.98 -27.12
CA TRP A 375 -9.76 -3.93 -26.14
C TRP A 375 -11.26 -3.65 -26.05
N SER A 376 -11.94 -3.60 -27.20
CA SER A 376 -13.40 -3.45 -27.28
C SER A 376 -14.14 -4.66 -26.68
N MET A 377 -13.60 -5.88 -26.86
CA MET A 377 -14.12 -7.08 -26.19
C MET A 377 -13.94 -7.00 -24.67
N PHE A 378 -12.75 -6.62 -24.18
CA PHE A 378 -12.48 -6.44 -22.76
C PHE A 378 -13.43 -5.42 -22.14
N MET A 379 -13.60 -4.25 -22.76
CA MET A 379 -14.50 -3.19 -22.28
C MET A 379 -15.96 -3.66 -22.14
N ARG A 380 -16.44 -4.46 -23.10
CA ARG A 380 -17.78 -5.07 -23.04
C ARG A 380 -17.87 -6.11 -21.92
N LEU A 381 -16.87 -6.98 -21.77
CA LEU A 381 -16.80 -7.96 -20.67
C LEU A 381 -16.82 -7.26 -19.31
N HIS A 382 -15.99 -6.21 -19.15
CA HIS A 382 -15.90 -5.41 -17.94
C HIS A 382 -17.24 -4.75 -17.60
N ARG A 383 -17.95 -4.19 -18.58
CA ARG A 383 -19.27 -3.60 -18.33
C ARG A 383 -20.30 -4.61 -17.81
N THR A 384 -20.26 -5.85 -18.30
CA THR A 384 -21.20 -6.92 -17.91
C THR A 384 -20.83 -7.59 -16.58
N HIS A 385 -19.53 -7.75 -16.27
CA HIS A 385 -19.05 -8.55 -15.13
C HIS A 385 -18.15 -7.76 -14.16
N LYS A 386 -18.36 -6.44 -14.05
CA LYS A 386 -17.54 -5.50 -13.26
C LYS A 386 -17.22 -5.95 -11.82
N THR A 387 -18.18 -6.54 -11.12
CA THR A 387 -18.02 -7.02 -9.74
C THR A 387 -17.09 -8.23 -9.68
N SER A 388 -17.39 -9.29 -10.45
CA SER A 388 -16.54 -10.49 -10.52
C SER A 388 -15.12 -10.21 -11.00
N ILE A 389 -14.95 -9.26 -11.93
CA ILE A 389 -13.63 -8.82 -12.38
C ILE A 389 -12.91 -8.01 -11.29
N MET A 390 -13.60 -7.11 -10.59
CA MET A 390 -13.03 -6.38 -9.45
C MET A 390 -12.58 -7.33 -8.34
N ASP A 391 -13.39 -8.32 -7.97
CA ASP A 391 -13.07 -9.29 -6.92
C ASP A 391 -11.81 -10.11 -7.29
N PHE A 392 -11.75 -10.63 -8.52
CA PHE A 392 -10.55 -11.29 -9.05
C PHE A 392 -9.30 -10.39 -9.02
N LEU A 393 -9.42 -9.14 -9.49
CA LEU A 393 -8.30 -8.19 -9.49
C LEU A 393 -7.87 -7.79 -8.07
N ARG A 394 -8.81 -7.76 -7.10
CA ARG A 394 -8.55 -7.49 -5.68
C ARG A 394 -7.75 -8.63 -5.03
N GLU A 395 -8.09 -9.87 -5.32
CA GLU A 395 -7.34 -11.06 -4.85
C GLU A 395 -5.92 -11.10 -5.44
N GLN A 396 -5.77 -10.83 -6.74
CA GLN A 396 -4.48 -10.70 -7.40
C GLN A 396 -3.66 -9.57 -6.77
N TRP A 397 -4.24 -8.37 -6.61
CA TRP A 397 -3.57 -7.22 -5.97
C TRP A 397 -3.10 -7.53 -4.55
N ALA A 398 -3.91 -8.20 -3.73
CA ALA A 398 -3.55 -8.58 -2.37
C ALA A 398 -2.36 -9.56 -2.33
N THR A 399 -2.26 -10.43 -3.33
CA THR A 399 -1.14 -11.37 -3.50
C THR A 399 0.12 -10.63 -3.93
N ASP A 400 0.01 -9.77 -4.95
CA ASP A 400 1.11 -8.98 -5.51
C ASP A 400 1.68 -8.00 -4.49
N ARG A 401 0.82 -7.32 -3.70
CA ARG A 401 1.25 -6.44 -2.60
C ARG A 401 1.96 -7.18 -1.49
N ARG A 402 1.51 -8.38 -1.11
CA ARG A 402 2.22 -9.18 -0.10
C ARG A 402 3.63 -9.56 -0.56
N ALA A 403 3.78 -9.91 -1.84
CA ALA A 403 5.10 -10.18 -2.43
C ALA A 403 5.97 -8.90 -2.47
N GLU A 404 5.41 -7.78 -2.90
CA GLU A 404 6.08 -6.48 -2.93
C GLU A 404 6.55 -6.04 -1.53
N TRP A 405 5.70 -6.11 -0.51
CA TRP A 405 6.04 -5.67 0.84
C TRP A 405 7.06 -6.60 1.52
N SER A 406 7.18 -7.85 1.06
CA SER A 406 8.23 -8.76 1.53
C SER A 406 9.65 -8.26 1.24
N ILE A 407 9.84 -7.32 0.30
CA ILE A 407 11.13 -6.67 0.03
C ILE A 407 11.68 -5.96 1.28
N TRP A 408 10.82 -5.34 2.10
CA TRP A 408 11.24 -4.62 3.31
C TRP A 408 11.09 -5.44 4.60
N MET A 409 10.71 -6.72 4.49
CA MET A 409 10.57 -7.63 5.62
C MET A 409 11.66 -8.70 5.66
N VAL A 410 12.28 -8.87 6.83
CA VAL A 410 13.31 -9.88 7.06
C VAL A 410 12.78 -10.93 8.03
N HIS A 411 12.34 -12.07 7.51
CA HIS A 411 11.79 -13.14 8.32
C HIS A 411 12.87 -13.96 9.04
N SER A 412 12.58 -14.40 10.26
CA SER A 412 13.40 -15.34 11.04
C SER A 412 12.49 -16.27 11.84
N LYS A 413 12.90 -17.53 11.98
CA LYS A 413 12.28 -18.50 12.90
C LYS A 413 13.15 -18.55 14.15
N VAL A 414 12.53 -18.36 15.31
CA VAL A 414 13.25 -18.36 16.60
C VAL A 414 12.54 -19.34 17.54
N GLU A 415 13.30 -20.17 18.26
CA GLU A 415 12.73 -21.04 19.28
C GLU A 415 12.37 -20.25 20.54
N MET A 416 11.29 -20.65 21.24
CA MET A 416 10.99 -20.10 22.57
C MET A 416 12.19 -20.29 23.53
N PRO A 417 12.77 -19.22 24.11
CA PRO A 417 13.92 -19.35 25.00
C PRO A 417 13.51 -19.98 26.33
N HIS A 418 14.00 -21.18 26.62
CA HIS A 418 13.76 -21.88 27.88
C HIS A 418 14.90 -21.57 28.86
N GLN A 419 14.60 -20.92 29.98
CA GLN A 419 15.59 -20.61 31.02
C GLN A 419 15.15 -21.21 32.36
N TYR A 420 15.74 -22.36 32.69
CA TYR A 420 15.58 -22.98 34.00
C TYR A 420 16.18 -22.07 35.08
N ILE A 421 15.36 -21.69 36.06
CA ILE A 421 15.88 -21.22 37.34
C ILE A 421 16.50 -22.46 38.00
N SER A 422 17.83 -22.53 38.08
CA SER A 422 18.48 -23.58 38.86
C SER A 422 18.19 -23.33 40.33
N SER A 423 17.25 -24.10 40.90
CA SER A 423 17.03 -24.16 42.34
C SER A 423 18.30 -24.68 43.02
N ASP A 424 18.83 -23.90 43.96
CA ASP A 424 19.88 -24.36 44.86
C ASP A 424 19.36 -25.59 45.64
N ILE A 425 19.92 -26.77 45.34
CA ILE A 425 19.84 -27.96 46.19
C ILE A 425 21.25 -28.56 46.30
N ASP A 426 21.74 -28.52 47.53
CA ASP A 426 22.86 -29.23 48.15
C ASP A 426 24.23 -29.32 47.45
N SER A 427 25.19 -28.70 48.12
CA SER A 427 26.61 -28.95 48.00
C SER A 427 26.98 -30.36 48.47
N SER A 428 27.25 -31.28 47.54
CA SER A 428 28.39 -32.20 47.65
C SER A 428 28.67 -32.94 46.33
N SER A 429 29.97 -33.13 46.05
CA SER A 429 30.55 -34.12 45.12
C SER A 429 29.81 -34.46 43.82
N TYR A 430 30.32 -34.00 42.68
CA TYR A 430 30.88 -34.89 41.64
C TYR A 430 31.77 -34.08 40.68
N HIS A 431 33.01 -34.54 40.47
CA HIS A 431 33.90 -33.98 39.44
C HIS A 431 33.41 -34.38 38.04
N GLY A 432 32.70 -33.47 37.38
CA GLY A 432 32.24 -33.63 36.00
C GLY A 432 32.57 -32.40 35.16
N SER A 433 33.47 -32.56 34.20
CA SER A 433 34.01 -31.55 33.29
C SER A 433 33.06 -30.39 32.94
N ARG A 434 33.29 -29.21 33.56
CA ARG A 434 32.71 -27.94 33.11
C ARG A 434 33.19 -27.63 31.68
N ARG A 435 32.44 -28.05 30.67
CA ARG A 435 32.44 -27.37 29.36
C ARG A 435 31.91 -25.96 29.60
N ARG A 436 32.85 -25.05 29.89
CA ARG A 436 32.63 -23.61 29.87
C ARG A 436 32.17 -23.29 28.45
N ALA A 437 30.87 -23.06 28.28
CA ALA A 437 30.37 -22.55 27.01
C ALA A 437 31.17 -21.28 26.71
N SER A 438 31.74 -21.20 25.51
CA SER A 438 32.53 -20.04 25.12
C SER A 438 31.65 -18.82 25.26
N VAL A 439 32.05 -17.88 26.11
CA VAL A 439 31.46 -16.54 26.14
C VAL A 439 31.99 -15.82 24.90
N MET A 440 31.45 -16.18 23.73
CA MET A 440 31.46 -15.27 22.60
C MET A 440 30.85 -13.96 23.08
N ARG A 441 31.48 -12.85 22.70
CA ARG A 441 30.94 -11.51 22.96
C ARG A 441 29.62 -11.39 22.20
N THR A 442 28.51 -11.67 22.87
CA THR A 442 27.17 -11.43 22.34
C THR A 442 26.99 -9.93 22.20
N GLU A 443 26.86 -9.46 20.97
CA GLU A 443 26.53 -8.07 20.68
C GLU A 443 25.15 -7.73 21.27
N ASP A 444 24.91 -6.45 21.55
CA ASP A 444 23.63 -5.98 22.07
C ASP A 444 22.50 -6.31 21.05
N PRO A 445 21.46 -7.08 21.41
CA PRO A 445 20.41 -7.48 20.48
C PRO A 445 19.77 -6.32 19.71
N ALA A 446 19.64 -5.14 20.34
CA ALA A 446 19.15 -3.95 19.67
C ALA A 446 20.12 -3.45 18.58
N GLN A 447 21.43 -3.45 18.85
CA GLN A 447 22.46 -3.09 17.87
C GLN A 447 22.52 -4.09 16.72
N THR A 448 22.43 -5.39 17.02
CA THR A 448 22.37 -6.45 16.01
C THR A 448 21.16 -6.29 15.10
N ALA A 449 19.97 -6.01 15.65
CA ALA A 449 18.76 -5.75 14.86
C ALA A 449 18.90 -4.48 13.98
N ALA A 450 19.43 -3.38 14.54
CA ALA A 450 19.68 -2.16 13.77
C ALA A 450 20.70 -2.36 12.63
N MET A 451 21.80 -3.06 12.89
CA MET A 451 22.80 -3.39 11.87
C MET A 451 22.22 -4.28 10.77
N ARG A 452 21.41 -5.28 11.14
CA ARG A 452 20.73 -6.17 10.17
C ARG A 452 19.77 -5.40 9.27
N ALA A 453 18.99 -4.49 9.84
CA ALA A 453 18.07 -3.64 9.08
C ALA A 453 18.81 -2.71 8.11
N GLU A 454 19.92 -2.11 8.54
CA GLU A 454 20.73 -1.21 7.71
C GLU A 454 21.45 -1.95 6.56
N LEU A 455 21.97 -3.15 6.81
CA LEU A 455 22.51 -4.01 5.74
C LEU A 455 21.43 -4.38 4.72
N HIS A 456 20.21 -4.67 5.17
CA HIS A 456 19.08 -4.97 4.30
C HIS A 456 18.66 -3.76 3.46
N ARG A 457 18.57 -2.56 4.06
CA ARG A 457 18.30 -1.28 3.35
C ARG A 457 19.31 -1.05 2.22
N ARG A 458 20.60 -1.30 2.46
CA ARG A 458 21.66 -1.19 1.43
C ARG A 458 21.51 -2.20 0.31
N SER A 459 21.04 -3.42 0.61
CA SER A 459 20.74 -4.42 -0.42
C SER A 459 19.56 -3.98 -1.29
N ILE A 460 18.47 -3.47 -0.70
CA ILE A 460 17.30 -2.96 -1.43
C ILE A 460 17.71 -1.79 -2.36
N ALA A 461 18.57 -0.87 -1.90
CA ALA A 461 19.06 0.25 -2.71
C ALA A 461 19.84 -0.18 -3.97
N GLN A 462 20.31 -1.44 -4.04
CA GLN A 462 20.96 -2.02 -5.22
C GLN A 462 20.00 -2.82 -6.12
N MET A 463 18.75 -3.06 -5.68
CA MET A 463 17.76 -3.82 -6.45
C MET A 463 17.16 -2.98 -7.60
N ARG A 464 17.14 -3.55 -8.80
CA ARG A 464 16.40 -2.99 -9.94
C ARG A 464 14.98 -3.56 -9.98
N ILE A 465 14.03 -2.85 -9.37
CA ILE A 465 12.60 -3.22 -9.40
C ILE A 465 12.04 -2.95 -10.80
N ASN A 466 12.08 -3.97 -11.66
CA ASN A 466 11.65 -3.91 -13.05
C ASN A 466 10.24 -4.51 -13.24
N SER A 467 9.29 -4.07 -12.40
CA SER A 467 7.92 -4.59 -12.37
C SER A 467 7.00 -3.93 -13.41
N ARG A 468 5.94 -4.65 -13.76
CA ARG A 468 4.78 -4.12 -14.52
C ARG A 468 3.69 -3.56 -13.59
N SER A 469 3.78 -3.86 -12.30
CA SER A 469 2.78 -3.49 -11.29
C SER A 469 2.68 -1.97 -11.12
N ILE A 470 1.49 -1.50 -10.74
CA ILE A 470 1.28 -0.12 -10.29
C ILE A 470 2.09 0.10 -9.00
N GLN A 471 2.80 1.21 -8.93
CA GLN A 471 3.63 1.61 -7.81
C GLN A 471 2.88 2.68 -6.99
N ASP A 472 2.58 2.41 -5.72
CA ASP A 472 2.04 3.41 -4.77
C ASP A 472 3.16 4.38 -4.40
N MET A 473 2.99 5.68 -4.67
CA MET A 473 4.04 6.68 -4.42
C MET A 473 4.29 6.98 -2.94
N HIS A 474 3.38 6.59 -2.03
CA HIS A 474 3.66 6.60 -0.59
C HIS A 474 4.75 5.59 -0.19
N ILE A 475 5.00 4.59 -1.03
CA ILE A 475 6.06 3.59 -0.88
C ILE A 475 7.21 3.96 -1.84
N PHE A 476 6.95 3.96 -3.14
CA PHE A 476 7.99 4.08 -4.17
C PHE A 476 8.54 5.49 -4.40
N GLY A 477 7.94 6.54 -3.80
CA GLY A 477 8.42 7.91 -3.96
C GLY A 477 9.77 8.18 -3.29
N ASP A 478 10.04 7.57 -2.13
CA ASP A 478 11.37 7.56 -1.50
C ASP A 478 11.58 6.24 -0.74
N PRO A 479 12.13 5.20 -1.42
CA PRO A 479 12.34 3.90 -0.81
C PRO A 479 13.30 3.89 0.38
N SER A 480 14.10 4.94 0.58
CA SER A 480 15.03 5.03 1.71
C SER A 480 14.33 5.26 3.05
N ARG A 481 13.17 5.94 3.02
CA ARG A 481 12.31 6.25 4.17
C ARG A 481 11.48 5.08 4.66
N ILE A 482 11.37 4.02 3.85
CA ILE A 482 10.54 2.87 4.18
C ILE A 482 11.13 2.14 5.40
N PRO A 483 10.34 1.85 6.45
CA PRO A 483 10.81 1.10 7.59
C PRO A 483 11.16 -0.34 7.21
N ILE A 484 12.29 -0.83 7.71
CA ILE A 484 12.65 -2.25 7.59
C ILE A 484 12.08 -3.01 8.79
N VAL A 485 11.36 -4.10 8.54
CA VAL A 485 10.70 -4.89 9.60
C VAL A 485 11.35 -6.27 9.70
N ILE A 486 12.00 -6.57 10.82
CA ILE A 486 12.52 -7.90 11.12
C ILE A 486 11.42 -8.68 11.84
N VAL A 487 10.90 -9.74 11.22
CA VAL A 487 9.78 -10.54 11.75
C VAL A 487 10.29 -11.87 12.29
N GLU A 488 10.25 -12.04 13.60
CA GLU A 488 10.54 -13.28 14.29
C GLU A 488 9.24 -14.02 14.60
N ARG A 489 8.96 -15.10 13.85
CA ARG A 489 7.88 -16.02 14.21
C ARG A 489 8.43 -17.02 15.21
N VAL A 490 7.92 -16.96 16.43
CA VAL A 490 8.45 -17.74 17.55
C VAL A 490 7.73 -19.09 17.62
N VAL A 491 8.48 -20.18 17.58
CA VAL A 491 7.94 -21.54 17.63
C VAL A 491 8.20 -22.19 18.99
N ASN A 492 7.19 -22.89 19.50
CA ASN A 492 7.39 -23.79 20.63
C ASN A 492 8.26 -24.96 20.15
N ALA A 493 9.44 -25.13 20.74
CA ALA A 493 10.30 -26.27 20.43
C ALA A 493 9.57 -27.59 20.80
N PRO A 494 9.51 -28.58 19.90
CA PRO A 494 9.02 -29.91 20.28
C PRO A 494 9.92 -30.50 21.36
N LEU A 495 9.32 -31.10 22.41
CA LEU A 495 10.08 -32.00 23.28
C LEU A 495 10.66 -33.12 22.40
N ARG A 496 11.99 -33.23 22.39
CA ARG A 496 12.82 -34.01 21.46
C ARG A 496 12.14 -35.28 20.89
N SER A 497 11.78 -35.23 19.61
CA SER A 497 11.64 -36.43 18.78
C SER A 497 12.72 -36.41 17.68
N THR A 498 13.57 -37.42 17.65
CA THR A 498 14.66 -37.55 16.67
C THR A 498 14.17 -38.03 15.31
N SER A 499 13.87 -37.11 14.39
CA SER A 499 13.89 -37.37 12.94
C SER A 499 14.10 -36.06 12.16
N GLY A 500 14.90 -36.11 11.09
CA GLY A 500 15.40 -34.91 10.41
C GLY A 500 14.54 -34.38 9.27
N ASN A 501 14.87 -33.16 8.83
CA ASN A 501 14.59 -32.52 7.54
C ASN A 501 13.32 -32.92 6.75
N SER A 502 12.34 -31.99 6.67
CA SER A 502 11.88 -31.37 5.39
C SER A 502 10.52 -30.64 5.51
N TYR A 503 10.49 -29.41 6.06
CA TYR A 503 9.22 -28.65 6.19
C TYR A 503 9.33 -27.18 5.75
N PHE A 504 9.58 -26.99 4.46
CA PHE A 504 9.13 -25.80 3.72
C PHE A 504 8.17 -26.25 2.61
N ILE A 505 6.87 -26.16 2.88
CA ILE A 505 5.83 -26.16 1.84
C ILE A 505 4.94 -24.95 2.10
N HIS A 506 4.73 -24.14 1.06
CA HIS A 506 3.68 -23.13 1.01
C HIS A 506 2.34 -23.83 1.22
N ARG A 507 1.63 -23.52 2.32
CA ARG A 507 0.29 -24.04 2.56
C ARG A 507 -0.74 -22.97 2.21
N GLU A 508 -1.20 -23.00 0.96
CA GLU A 508 -2.47 -22.37 0.59
C GLU A 508 -3.61 -22.97 1.44
N PRO A 509 -4.64 -22.17 1.80
CA PRO A 509 -5.80 -22.67 2.52
C PRO A 509 -6.80 -23.33 1.56
N LYS A 510 -6.51 -24.56 1.13
CA LYS A 510 -7.54 -25.45 0.56
C LYS A 510 -8.04 -26.45 1.59
N GLU A 511 -9.28 -26.23 1.99
CA GLU A 511 -10.28 -27.20 2.44
C GLU A 511 -9.81 -28.29 3.41
N ALA A 512 -10.05 -28.05 4.71
CA ALA A 512 -10.10 -29.14 5.68
C ALA A 512 -11.41 -29.93 5.50
N ASN A 513 -11.33 -31.13 4.92
CA ASN A 513 -12.30 -32.21 5.16
C ASN A 513 -11.72 -33.59 4.81
N SER A 514 -12.22 -34.61 5.51
CA SER A 514 -11.98 -36.05 5.34
C SER A 514 -10.53 -36.57 5.48
N LEU A 515 -10.25 -37.12 6.66
CA LEU A 515 -9.69 -38.48 6.73
C LEU A 515 -10.87 -39.45 6.77
N LEU A 516 -10.92 -40.41 5.84
CA LEU A 516 -11.08 -41.85 6.10
C LEU A 516 -11.01 -42.61 4.76
N VAL A 517 -10.40 -43.79 4.82
CA VAL A 517 -10.14 -44.66 3.67
C VAL A 517 -11.28 -45.66 3.53
N GLU A 518 -11.88 -45.79 2.34
CA GLU A 518 -12.27 -47.12 1.79
C GLU A 518 -12.61 -47.10 0.28
N THR A 519 -11.92 -47.99 -0.43
CA THR A 519 -12.30 -48.86 -1.58
C THR A 519 -13.21 -48.36 -2.73
N HIS A 520 -12.73 -48.61 -3.96
CA HIS A 520 -13.34 -48.25 -5.25
C HIS A 520 -14.75 -48.82 -5.55
N SER A 521 -15.58 -48.03 -6.24
CA SER A 521 -16.34 -48.48 -7.43
C SER A 521 -16.82 -47.31 -8.30
N LYS A 522 -17.08 -47.56 -9.60
CA LYS A 522 -17.57 -46.54 -10.57
C LYS A 522 -19.10 -46.40 -10.50
N GLY A 523 -19.62 -45.18 -10.55
CA GLY A 523 -21.06 -44.95 -10.74
C GLY A 523 -21.45 -43.47 -10.89
N THR A 524 -22.00 -43.10 -12.05
CA THR A 524 -22.47 -41.74 -12.34
C THR A 524 -23.83 -41.45 -11.67
N LYS A 525 -23.97 -40.32 -10.94
CA LYS A 525 -25.19 -39.47 -10.90
C LYS A 525 -25.03 -38.22 -10.03
N LYS A 526 -25.54 -37.08 -10.52
CA LYS A 526 -25.75 -35.85 -9.73
C LYS A 526 -26.87 -36.07 -8.71
N ILE A 527 -26.68 -35.64 -7.45
CA ILE A 527 -27.78 -35.30 -6.54
C ILE A 527 -27.40 -34.01 -5.79
N HIS A 528 -28.27 -33.00 -5.85
CA HIS A 528 -28.21 -31.85 -4.96
C HIS A 528 -28.75 -32.23 -3.58
N ALA A 529 -27.99 -31.98 -2.52
CA ALA A 529 -28.50 -31.91 -1.15
C ALA A 529 -27.70 -30.86 -0.37
N GLY A 530 -28.30 -29.69 -0.15
CA GLY A 530 -27.67 -28.62 0.61
C GLY A 530 -27.86 -28.82 2.10
N ASN A 531 -26.77 -28.95 2.86
CA ASN A 531 -26.82 -28.75 4.31
C ASN A 531 -26.84 -27.24 4.59
N PRO A 532 -27.82 -26.69 5.33
CA PRO A 532 -27.84 -25.29 5.70
C PRO A 532 -26.75 -25.02 6.74
N SER A 533 -25.62 -24.45 6.31
CA SER A 533 -24.60 -23.97 7.23
C SER A 533 -25.19 -22.86 8.10
N GLN A 534 -25.07 -23.02 9.42
CA GLN A 534 -25.63 -22.04 10.37
C GLN A 534 -24.85 -20.72 10.29
N ASN A 535 -25.41 -19.77 9.53
CA ASN A 535 -24.91 -18.41 9.30
C ASN A 535 -25.05 -17.49 10.53
N GLY A 536 -24.43 -17.89 11.65
CA GLY A 536 -24.34 -17.05 12.83
C GLY A 536 -23.20 -16.01 12.71
N ARG A 537 -23.47 -14.76 13.11
CA ARG A 537 -22.56 -13.62 12.96
C ARG A 537 -21.40 -13.70 13.95
N VAL A 538 -20.19 -13.32 13.53
CA VAL A 538 -19.05 -13.10 14.43
C VAL A 538 -18.96 -11.61 14.76
N LEU A 539 -18.99 -11.24 16.04
CA LEU A 539 -18.75 -9.87 16.49
C LEU A 539 -17.25 -9.69 16.74
N LYS A 540 -16.62 -8.80 15.96
CA LYS A 540 -15.20 -8.45 16.12
C LYS A 540 -15.10 -7.08 16.77
N ILE A 541 -14.34 -6.99 17.87
CA ILE A 541 -14.10 -5.76 18.64
C ILE A 541 -12.60 -5.53 18.75
N VAL A 542 -12.14 -4.29 18.52
CA VAL A 542 -10.76 -3.86 18.85
C VAL A 542 -10.80 -2.70 19.84
N VAL A 543 -10.04 -2.82 20.92
CA VAL A 543 -9.83 -1.73 21.90
C VAL A 543 -8.42 -1.16 21.71
N PHE A 544 -8.33 0.16 21.56
CA PHE A 544 -7.08 0.89 21.39
C PHE A 544 -6.78 1.71 22.65
N VAL A 545 -5.59 1.53 23.24
CA VAL A 545 -5.18 2.16 24.51
C VAL A 545 -3.89 2.98 24.31
N HIS A 546 -4.01 4.29 24.48
CA HIS A 546 -2.93 5.26 24.24
C HIS A 546 -1.81 5.23 25.31
N GLY A 547 -0.69 5.89 25.00
CA GLY A 547 0.48 6.01 25.86
C GLY A 547 0.40 7.12 26.92
N PHE A 548 1.53 7.38 27.59
CA PHE A 548 1.66 8.40 28.63
C PHE A 548 1.57 9.81 28.02
N GLN A 549 0.66 10.63 28.54
CA GLN A 549 0.30 11.93 27.95
C GLN A 549 -0.16 11.85 26.47
N GLY A 550 -0.56 10.66 26.02
CA GLY A 550 -1.16 10.44 24.71
C GLY A 550 -2.66 10.76 24.69
N HIS A 551 -3.19 10.91 23.48
CA HIS A 551 -4.59 11.19 23.18
C HIS A 551 -5.26 9.92 22.61
N HIS A 552 -6.56 9.73 22.82
CA HIS A 552 -7.29 8.54 22.36
C HIS A 552 -7.14 8.29 20.85
N LEU A 553 -7.02 9.35 20.05
CA LEU A 553 -6.79 9.28 18.60
C LEU A 553 -5.36 8.91 18.17
N ASP A 554 -4.38 8.78 19.06
CA ASP A 554 -2.98 8.47 18.69
C ASP A 554 -2.86 7.18 17.86
N LEU A 555 -3.67 6.18 18.19
CA LEU A 555 -3.70 4.87 17.53
C LEU A 555 -4.59 4.80 16.28
N ARG A 556 -5.16 5.94 15.83
CA ARG A 556 -6.10 5.98 14.69
C ARG A 556 -5.52 5.45 13.38
N LEU A 557 -4.19 5.51 13.20
CA LEU A 557 -3.49 5.00 12.03
C LEU A 557 -3.62 3.47 11.94
N VAL A 558 -3.29 2.77 13.03
CA VAL A 558 -3.45 1.30 13.15
C VAL A 558 -4.93 0.91 13.03
N ARG A 559 -5.84 1.70 13.62
CA ARG A 559 -7.30 1.54 13.44
C ARG A 559 -7.74 1.66 11.98
N ASN A 560 -7.25 2.65 11.24
CA ASN A 560 -7.59 2.86 9.83
C ASN A 560 -7.15 1.67 8.98
N GLN A 561 -5.93 1.16 9.18
CA GLN A 561 -5.46 -0.05 8.50
C GLN A 561 -6.30 -1.29 8.85
N TRP A 562 -6.78 -1.40 10.10
CA TRP A 562 -7.71 -2.48 10.48
C TRP A 562 -9.07 -2.37 9.77
N LEU A 563 -9.60 -1.15 9.66
CA LEU A 563 -10.86 -0.86 8.98
C LEU A 563 -10.78 -1.08 7.47
N LEU A 564 -9.61 -0.89 6.84
CA LEU A 564 -9.38 -1.23 5.44
C LEU A 564 -9.39 -2.76 5.19
N ILE A 565 -8.94 -3.56 6.17
CA ILE A 565 -8.95 -5.03 6.11
C ILE A 565 -10.35 -5.60 6.43
N ASP A 566 -11.04 -5.07 7.45
CA ASP A 566 -12.41 -5.47 7.80
C ASP A 566 -13.27 -4.27 8.23
N PRO A 567 -14.03 -3.66 7.30
CA PRO A 567 -14.92 -2.53 7.62
C PRO A 567 -16.05 -2.85 8.61
N LYS A 568 -16.32 -4.14 8.87
CA LYS A 568 -17.40 -4.59 9.78
C LYS A 568 -16.94 -4.62 11.24
N ILE A 569 -15.65 -4.40 11.52
CA ILE A 569 -15.11 -4.44 12.89
C ILE A 569 -15.62 -3.26 13.74
N GLU A 570 -16.01 -3.52 14.98
CA GLU A 570 -16.36 -2.47 15.94
C GLU A 570 -15.09 -2.07 16.71
N PHE A 571 -14.90 -0.77 16.98
CA PHE A 571 -13.70 -0.30 17.70
C PHE A 571 -14.03 0.67 18.82
N LEU A 572 -13.17 0.67 19.85
CA LEU A 572 -13.13 1.62 20.95
C LEU A 572 -11.74 2.26 20.99
N MET A 573 -11.68 3.58 20.82
CA MET A 573 -10.51 4.36 21.21
C MET A 573 -10.73 4.75 22.68
N SER A 574 -9.90 4.26 23.61
CA SER A 574 -10.10 4.51 25.05
C SER A 574 -9.83 5.98 25.39
N GLU A 575 -10.82 6.68 25.94
CA GLU A 575 -10.71 8.09 26.36
C GLU A 575 -10.51 8.22 27.88
N VAL A 576 -10.94 7.22 28.66
CA VAL A 576 -11.06 7.29 30.13
C VAL A 576 -9.75 7.57 30.91
N ASN A 577 -8.60 7.50 30.24
CA ASN A 577 -7.27 7.71 30.82
C ASN A 577 -6.50 8.93 30.26
N GLU A 578 -7.01 9.65 29.25
CA GLU A 578 -6.29 10.69 28.51
C GLU A 578 -5.64 11.76 29.41
N GLU A 579 -6.44 12.40 30.26
CA GLU A 579 -5.96 13.45 31.19
C GLU A 579 -5.35 12.87 32.49
N LYS A 580 -5.30 11.54 32.63
CA LYS A 580 -5.07 10.83 33.90
C LYS A 580 -4.00 9.74 33.81
N THR A 581 -3.12 9.81 32.81
CA THR A 581 -2.01 8.85 32.60
C THR A 581 -0.92 8.87 33.67
N ALA A 582 -1.00 9.82 34.61
CA ALA A 582 -0.05 10.02 35.70
C ALA A 582 -0.39 9.24 36.98
N GLY A 583 -1.58 8.64 37.09
CA GLY A 583 -2.08 7.96 38.31
C GLY A 583 -1.43 6.60 38.59
N ASP A 584 -2.03 5.81 39.49
CA ASP A 584 -1.65 4.41 39.71
C ASP A 584 -2.23 3.51 38.59
N PHE A 585 -1.46 2.54 38.10
CA PHE A 585 -1.92 1.59 37.09
C PHE A 585 -3.17 0.80 37.48
N ARG A 586 -3.39 0.52 38.77
CA ARG A 586 -4.61 -0.14 39.28
C ARG A 586 -5.86 0.68 38.97
N GLU A 587 -5.82 1.98 39.27
CA GLU A 587 -6.92 2.91 38.98
C GLU A 587 -7.12 3.14 37.47
N MET A 588 -6.04 3.16 36.69
CA MET A 588 -6.11 3.26 35.23
C MET A 588 -6.70 1.99 34.61
N GLY A 589 -6.33 0.82 35.14
CA GLY A 589 -6.82 -0.50 34.73
C GLY A 589 -8.31 -0.69 35.03
N LEU A 590 -8.74 -0.38 36.27
CA LEU A 590 -10.15 -0.41 36.65
C LEU A 590 -11.02 0.48 35.75
N ARG A 591 -10.57 1.71 35.47
CA ARG A 591 -11.29 2.63 34.56
C ARG A 591 -11.40 2.08 33.14
N LEU A 592 -10.31 1.55 32.58
CA LEU A 592 -10.33 0.92 31.25
C LEU A 592 -11.24 -0.32 31.24
N ALA A 593 -11.19 -1.17 32.26
CA ALA A 593 -12.04 -2.35 32.38
C ALA A 593 -13.54 -1.99 32.40
N GLN A 594 -13.91 -0.90 33.07
CA GLN A 594 -15.28 -0.37 33.10
C GLN A 594 -15.73 0.15 31.73
N GLU A 595 -14.90 0.93 31.05
CA GLU A 595 -15.16 1.47 29.70
C GLU A 595 -15.33 0.34 28.67
N VAL A 596 -14.37 -0.60 28.65
CA VAL A 596 -14.36 -1.77 27.75
C VAL A 596 -15.57 -2.67 28.00
N THR A 597 -15.87 -3.00 29.26
CA THR A 597 -17.05 -3.81 29.62
C THR A 597 -18.35 -3.15 29.14
N SER A 598 -18.47 -1.83 29.34
CA SER A 598 -19.65 -1.06 28.92
C SER A 598 -19.80 -1.03 27.40
N PHE A 599 -18.69 -0.87 26.67
CA PHE A 599 -18.67 -0.92 25.22
C PHE A 599 -19.05 -2.31 24.68
N ILE A 600 -18.44 -3.38 25.21
CA ILE A 600 -18.72 -4.75 24.79
C ILE A 600 -20.20 -5.09 24.98
N LYS A 601 -20.78 -4.80 26.16
CA LYS A 601 -22.22 -4.99 26.43
C LYS A 601 -23.08 -4.29 25.37
N LYS A 602 -22.86 -2.98 25.16
CA LYS A 602 -23.58 -2.17 24.15
C LYS A 602 -23.50 -2.77 22.72
N LYS A 603 -22.35 -3.34 22.33
CA LYS A 603 -22.18 -3.98 21.01
C LYS A 603 -22.82 -5.37 20.95
N MET A 604 -22.76 -6.16 22.02
CA MET A 604 -23.47 -7.44 22.13
C MET A 604 -24.99 -7.23 22.05
N ASP A 605 -25.55 -6.27 22.80
CA ASP A 605 -26.98 -5.95 22.80
C ASP A 605 -27.47 -5.43 21.42
N LYS A 606 -26.59 -4.76 20.67
CA LYS A 606 -26.86 -4.40 19.27
C LYS A 606 -26.81 -5.63 18.36
N ALA A 607 -25.81 -6.50 18.52
CA ALA A 607 -25.65 -7.69 17.70
C ALA A 607 -26.81 -8.68 17.88
N SER A 608 -27.22 -8.98 19.12
CA SER A 608 -28.32 -9.90 19.44
C SER A 608 -29.67 -9.44 18.89
N ARG A 609 -29.89 -8.12 18.77
CA ARG A 609 -31.10 -7.55 18.12
C ARG A 609 -31.06 -7.61 16.59
N SER A 610 -29.91 -7.90 15.98
CA SER A 610 -29.71 -7.99 14.53
C SER A 610 -29.47 -9.42 14.04
N GLY A 611 -29.70 -10.44 14.88
CA GLY A 611 -29.60 -11.85 14.53
C GLY A 611 -28.74 -12.67 15.49
N ASN A 612 -28.56 -13.96 15.19
CA ASN A 612 -27.85 -14.90 16.06
C ASN A 612 -26.33 -14.63 16.07
N LEU A 613 -25.80 -14.26 17.24
CA LEU A 613 -24.37 -14.09 17.51
C LEU A 613 -23.71 -15.45 17.75
N LYS A 614 -22.79 -15.87 16.88
CA LYS A 614 -22.08 -17.16 16.96
C LYS A 614 -20.87 -17.11 17.89
N SER A 615 -20.09 -16.04 17.82
CA SER A 615 -18.89 -15.86 18.62
C SER A 615 -18.45 -14.41 18.66
N ILE A 616 -17.57 -14.10 19.62
CA ILE A 616 -16.93 -12.80 19.79
C ILE A 616 -15.43 -12.98 19.61
N LYS A 617 -14.79 -12.07 18.87
CA LYS A 617 -13.34 -11.86 18.85
C LYS A 617 -13.06 -10.50 19.50
N LEU A 618 -12.41 -10.51 20.65
CA LEU A 618 -12.00 -9.30 21.36
C LEU A 618 -10.48 -9.14 21.23
N SER A 619 -10.06 -8.11 20.50
CA SER A 619 -8.66 -7.76 20.27
C SER A 619 -8.29 -6.47 20.98
N PHE A 620 -7.02 -6.30 21.31
CA PHE A 620 -6.50 -5.09 21.93
C PHE A 620 -5.22 -4.61 21.25
N VAL A 621 -5.05 -3.29 21.21
CA VAL A 621 -3.85 -2.60 20.76
C VAL A 621 -3.43 -1.61 21.84
N GLY A 622 -2.21 -1.74 22.35
CA GLY A 622 -1.65 -0.81 23.32
C GLY A 622 -0.38 -0.13 22.79
N HIS A 623 -0.23 1.17 23.04
CA HIS A 623 1.04 1.88 22.83
C HIS A 623 1.68 2.23 24.18
N SER A 624 3.00 2.04 24.29
CA SER A 624 3.76 2.44 25.47
C SER A 624 3.13 1.89 26.76
N ILE A 625 2.94 2.72 27.79
CA ILE A 625 2.27 2.34 29.04
C ILE A 625 0.82 1.85 28.89
N GLY A 626 0.15 2.14 27.77
CA GLY A 626 -1.19 1.63 27.45
C GLY A 626 -1.25 0.10 27.50
N ASN A 627 -0.13 -0.57 27.18
CA ASN A 627 0.05 -2.02 27.35
C ASN A 627 -0.03 -2.49 28.81
N ILE A 628 0.44 -1.67 29.75
CA ILE A 628 0.37 -1.98 31.19
C ILE A 628 -1.04 -1.72 31.71
N ILE A 629 -1.66 -0.60 31.31
CA ILE A 629 -3.05 -0.27 31.66
C ILE A 629 -4.00 -1.39 31.18
N LEU A 630 -3.85 -1.83 29.92
CA LEU A 630 -4.55 -2.95 29.29
C LEU A 630 -4.37 -4.25 30.09
N ARG A 631 -3.12 -4.67 30.35
CA ARG A 631 -2.86 -5.90 31.14
C ARG A 631 -3.49 -5.80 32.53
N THR A 632 -3.47 -4.64 33.15
CA THR A 632 -4.11 -4.42 34.46
C THR A 632 -5.63 -4.56 34.37
N ALA A 633 -6.27 -3.95 33.37
CA ALA A 633 -7.71 -4.07 33.13
C ALA A 633 -8.16 -5.53 32.95
N LEU A 634 -7.33 -6.40 32.35
CA LEU A 634 -7.61 -7.84 32.22
C LEU A 634 -7.59 -8.62 33.55
N THR A 635 -7.07 -8.03 34.63
CA THR A 635 -7.07 -8.62 35.98
C THR A 635 -8.32 -8.26 36.79
N GLU A 636 -9.11 -7.30 36.33
CA GLU A 636 -10.34 -6.86 37.00
C GLU A 636 -11.46 -7.89 36.86
N SER A 637 -12.16 -8.19 37.94
CA SER A 637 -13.23 -9.20 37.97
C SER A 637 -14.37 -8.92 36.97
N ILE A 638 -14.62 -7.65 36.64
CA ILE A 638 -15.61 -7.26 35.62
C ILE A 638 -15.23 -7.71 34.20
N MET A 639 -13.95 -7.97 33.92
CA MET A 639 -13.46 -8.48 32.64
C MET A 639 -13.49 -10.01 32.54
N GLU A 640 -13.53 -10.74 33.67
CA GLU A 640 -13.50 -12.20 33.75
C GLU A 640 -14.45 -12.90 32.75
N PRO A 641 -15.74 -12.48 32.58
CA PRO A 641 -16.65 -13.14 31.65
C PRO A 641 -16.19 -13.10 30.18
N TYR A 642 -15.37 -12.10 29.83
CA TYR A 642 -14.94 -11.79 28.46
C TYR A 642 -13.55 -12.33 28.11
N LEU A 643 -12.75 -12.76 29.09
CA LEU A 643 -11.39 -13.26 28.87
C LEU A 643 -11.34 -14.43 27.87
N ARG A 644 -12.39 -15.26 27.82
CA ARG A 644 -12.55 -16.36 26.85
C ARG A 644 -12.66 -15.93 25.38
N PHE A 645 -12.89 -14.65 25.11
CA PHE A 645 -13.07 -14.10 23.75
C PHE A 645 -11.80 -13.40 23.23
N LEU A 646 -10.72 -13.38 24.01
CA LEU A 646 -9.49 -12.69 23.64
C LEU A 646 -8.84 -13.33 22.41
N HIS A 647 -8.65 -12.53 21.36
CA HIS A 647 -8.20 -13.00 20.04
C HIS A 647 -6.80 -12.50 19.71
N THR A 648 -6.64 -11.22 19.43
CA THR A 648 -5.35 -10.65 19.02
C THR A 648 -4.91 -9.54 19.97
N TYR A 649 -3.69 -9.63 20.48
CA TYR A 649 -3.02 -8.56 21.21
C TYR A 649 -1.87 -7.99 20.38
N VAL A 650 -1.86 -6.67 20.19
CA VAL A 650 -0.77 -5.91 19.56
C VAL A 650 -0.16 -4.96 20.59
N SER A 651 1.12 -5.15 20.90
CA SER A 651 1.89 -4.30 21.80
C SER A 651 2.87 -3.44 21.01
N LEU A 652 2.59 -2.15 20.87
CA LEU A 652 3.50 -1.16 20.28
C LEU A 652 4.39 -0.59 21.39
N SER A 653 5.66 -1.00 21.44
CA SER A 653 6.64 -0.61 22.47
C SER A 653 6.10 -0.72 23.91
N GLY A 654 5.56 -1.87 24.32
CA GLY A 654 5.03 -2.06 25.69
C GLY A 654 6.14 -2.33 26.73
N PRO A 655 6.28 -1.56 27.83
CA PRO A 655 7.33 -1.80 28.83
C PRO A 655 6.99 -2.98 29.77
N HIS A 656 6.83 -4.19 29.23
CA HIS A 656 6.25 -5.35 29.92
C HIS A 656 7.01 -5.84 31.15
N LEU A 657 8.33 -5.64 31.17
CA LEU A 657 9.25 -5.97 32.27
C LEU A 657 9.72 -4.70 33.00
N GLY A 658 9.05 -3.57 32.74
CA GLY A 658 9.40 -2.25 33.25
C GLY A 658 10.79 -1.80 32.81
N TYR A 659 11.43 -1.03 33.69
CA TYR A 659 12.67 -0.29 33.44
C TYR A 659 13.87 -0.82 34.23
N LEU A 660 13.77 -2.03 34.79
CA LEU A 660 14.74 -2.58 35.74
C LEU A 660 16.17 -2.69 35.15
N TYR A 661 16.29 -2.96 33.84
CA TYR A 661 17.56 -2.97 33.09
C TYR A 661 17.59 -1.92 31.96
N SER A 662 16.96 -0.75 32.17
CA SER A 662 17.02 0.36 31.20
C SER A 662 18.45 0.87 30.99
N SER A 663 18.94 0.80 29.75
CA SER A 663 20.30 1.21 29.36
C SER A 663 20.44 2.71 29.00
N ASN A 664 19.34 3.41 28.73
CA ASN A 664 19.38 4.82 28.29
C ASN A 664 19.55 5.78 29.49
N SER A 665 20.78 6.24 29.73
CA SER A 665 21.14 7.13 30.84
C SER A 665 20.44 8.49 30.78
N LEU A 666 20.22 9.07 29.60
CA LEU A 666 19.53 10.35 29.43
C LEU A 666 18.05 10.23 29.79
N PHE A 667 17.37 9.20 29.25
CA PHE A 667 15.99 8.91 29.62
C PHE A 667 15.85 8.61 31.11
N ASN A 668 16.72 7.76 31.68
CA ASN A 668 16.73 7.43 33.11
C ASN A 668 16.91 8.68 34.00
N SER A 669 17.72 9.65 33.56
CA SER A 669 17.91 10.92 34.26
C SER A 669 16.65 11.80 34.21
N GLY A 670 15.98 11.88 33.06
CA GLY A 670 14.69 12.55 32.93
C GLY A 670 13.58 11.88 33.76
N LEU A 671 13.59 10.55 33.83
CA LEU A 671 12.66 9.75 34.63
C LEU A 671 12.87 9.99 36.13
N TRP A 672 14.12 10.04 36.59
CA TRP A 672 14.47 10.42 37.96
C TRP A 672 14.01 11.84 38.31
N LEU A 673 14.16 12.79 37.38
CA LEU A 673 13.69 14.15 37.55
C LEU A 673 12.15 14.21 37.66
N LEU A 674 11.42 13.46 36.83
CA LEU A 674 9.96 13.36 36.88
C LEU A 674 9.48 12.77 38.21
N LYS A 675 10.12 11.69 38.71
CA LYS A 675 9.83 11.17 40.06
C LYS A 675 10.01 12.24 41.13
N LYS A 676 11.18 12.90 41.14
CA LYS A 676 11.56 13.85 42.20
C LYS A 676 10.71 15.12 42.18
N LEU A 677 10.27 15.59 41.01
CA LEU A 677 9.51 16.85 40.87
C LEU A 677 7.99 16.68 40.84
N LYS A 678 7.47 15.55 40.36
CA LYS A 678 6.02 15.32 40.19
C LYS A 678 5.44 14.17 41.01
N GLY A 679 6.28 13.32 41.62
CA GLY A 679 5.82 12.21 42.46
C GLY A 679 4.98 11.15 41.74
N THR A 680 5.05 11.08 40.41
CA THR A 680 4.12 10.35 39.54
C THR A 680 4.06 8.84 39.85
N PRO A 681 2.94 8.29 40.39
CA PRO A 681 2.84 6.89 40.80
C PRO A 681 3.17 5.87 39.71
N CYS A 682 2.64 6.02 38.48
CA CYS A 682 2.95 5.10 37.38
C CYS A 682 4.45 5.00 37.08
N ILE A 683 5.20 6.08 37.26
CA ILE A 683 6.66 6.10 37.05
C ILE A 683 7.38 5.31 38.15
N HIS A 684 6.91 5.37 39.40
CA HIS A 684 7.43 4.54 40.48
C HIS A 684 7.17 3.05 40.21
N GLN A 685 5.95 2.70 39.77
CA GLN A 685 5.56 1.33 39.41
C GLN A 685 6.37 0.78 38.22
N LEU A 686 6.60 1.58 37.17
CA LEU A 686 7.41 1.21 36.00
C LEU A 686 8.87 0.90 36.33
N THR A 687 9.38 1.45 37.42
CA THR A 687 10.80 1.46 37.77
C THR A 687 11.10 0.73 39.08
N PHE A 688 10.13 0.00 39.62
CA PHE A 688 10.29 -0.82 40.83
C PHE A 688 10.69 0.02 42.06
N THR A 689 10.16 1.24 42.17
CA THR A 689 10.34 2.13 43.33
C THR A 689 9.01 2.53 43.98
N ASP A 690 7.98 1.70 43.80
CA ASP A 690 6.68 1.76 44.49
C ASP A 690 6.66 0.93 45.79
N ASP A 691 7.59 -0.01 45.95
CA ASP A 691 7.79 -0.82 47.17
C ASP A 691 9.30 -1.08 47.40
N PRO A 692 9.81 -1.09 48.66
CA PRO A 692 11.20 -1.43 48.94
C PRO A 692 11.58 -2.88 48.62
N ASP A 693 10.64 -3.83 48.62
CA ASP A 693 10.87 -5.18 48.10
C ASP A 693 10.39 -5.31 46.66
N LEU A 694 11.33 -5.62 45.75
CA LEU A 694 11.04 -5.84 44.34
C LEU A 694 9.92 -6.86 44.10
N ARG A 695 9.76 -7.88 44.96
CA ARG A 695 8.67 -8.87 44.86
C ARG A 695 7.29 -8.37 45.30
N ASN A 696 7.23 -7.21 45.95
CA ASN A 696 5.98 -6.55 46.33
C ASN A 696 5.55 -5.44 45.37
N THR A 697 6.45 -4.98 44.49
CA THR A 697 6.16 -3.97 43.46
C THR A 697 5.00 -4.38 42.55
N PHE A 698 4.34 -3.38 41.98
CA PHE A 698 3.19 -3.55 41.09
C PHE A 698 3.53 -4.39 39.86
N LEU A 699 4.60 -4.08 39.13
CA LEU A 699 4.92 -4.79 37.88
C LEU A 699 5.28 -6.25 38.12
N TYR A 700 5.98 -6.58 39.21
CA TYR A 700 6.25 -7.97 39.58
C TYR A 700 4.94 -8.75 39.80
N LYS A 701 4.02 -8.17 40.57
CA LYS A 701 2.69 -8.75 40.81
C LYS A 701 1.87 -8.88 39.53
N LEU A 702 1.95 -7.92 38.60
CA LEU A 702 1.26 -7.97 37.31
C LEU A 702 1.81 -9.07 36.38
N CYS A 703 3.12 -9.34 36.40
CA CYS A 703 3.69 -10.42 35.60
C CYS A 703 3.17 -11.80 36.01
N LYS A 704 2.82 -12.01 37.28
CA LYS A 704 2.18 -13.25 37.77
C LYS A 704 0.71 -13.41 37.40
N GLN A 705 0.05 -12.35 36.93
CA GLN A 705 -1.35 -12.41 36.55
C GLN A 705 -1.51 -12.89 35.10
N LYS A 706 -2.54 -13.72 34.88
CA LYS A 706 -2.90 -14.39 33.60
C LYS A 706 -3.43 -13.41 32.53
N THR A 707 -2.58 -12.47 32.15
CA THR A 707 -2.87 -11.34 31.26
C THR A 707 -2.54 -11.61 29.80
N LEU A 708 -1.69 -12.62 29.52
CA LEU A 708 -1.31 -13.06 28.17
C LEU A 708 -1.87 -14.45 27.80
N GLU A 709 -2.23 -15.25 28.81
CA GLU A 709 -2.62 -16.67 28.67
C GLU A 709 -3.84 -16.94 27.79
N ASN A 710 -4.71 -15.96 27.57
CA ASN A 710 -5.98 -16.15 26.86
C ASN A 710 -5.97 -15.66 25.40
N PHE A 711 -4.94 -14.93 24.94
CA PHE A 711 -4.88 -14.45 23.56
C PHE A 711 -4.49 -15.56 22.58
N ARG A 712 -5.11 -15.60 21.41
CA ARG A 712 -4.74 -16.53 20.32
C ARG A 712 -3.50 -16.05 19.56
N ASN A 713 -3.41 -14.75 19.33
CA ASN A 713 -2.31 -14.09 18.62
C ASN A 713 -1.71 -13.01 19.53
N ILE A 714 -0.39 -13.02 19.71
CA ILE A 714 0.35 -11.98 20.42
C ILE A 714 1.41 -11.43 19.46
N ILE A 715 1.36 -10.13 19.22
CA ILE A 715 2.26 -9.40 18.34
C ILE A 715 2.99 -8.36 19.18
N LEU A 716 4.29 -8.53 19.38
CA LEU A 716 5.15 -7.61 20.11
C LEU A 716 5.96 -6.79 19.11
N LEU A 717 5.71 -5.50 19.04
CA LEU A 717 6.38 -4.55 18.15
C LEU A 717 7.35 -3.68 18.96
N SER A 718 8.58 -3.65 18.50
CA SER A 718 9.72 -2.97 19.12
C SER A 718 10.51 -2.21 18.08
N SER A 719 11.28 -1.21 18.49
CA SER A 719 12.30 -0.60 17.62
C SER A 719 13.64 -0.59 18.35
N PRO A 720 14.75 -0.97 17.69
CA PRO A 720 16.08 -0.80 18.28
C PRO A 720 16.48 0.67 18.42
N GLN A 721 15.71 1.61 17.85
CA GLN A 721 15.87 3.05 17.97
C GLN A 721 14.97 3.66 19.07
N ASP A 722 14.08 2.88 19.70
CA ASP A 722 13.25 3.34 20.80
C ASP A 722 14.10 3.50 22.07
N GLY A 723 14.31 4.76 22.47
CA GLY A 723 15.05 5.10 23.68
C GLY A 723 14.15 5.36 24.90
N TYR A 724 12.82 5.29 24.72
CA TYR A 724 11.81 5.51 25.75
C TYR A 724 11.39 4.21 26.43
N VAL A 725 11.39 3.08 25.71
CA VAL A 725 11.04 1.76 26.26
C VAL A 725 12.21 0.81 26.07
N PRO A 726 12.72 0.14 27.13
CA PRO A 726 13.85 -0.77 26.99
C PRO A 726 13.52 -1.90 26.01
N TYR A 727 14.38 -2.10 25.00
CA TYR A 727 14.18 -3.03 23.89
C TYR A 727 13.71 -4.43 24.33
N HIS A 728 14.40 -5.03 25.31
CA HIS A 728 14.07 -6.34 25.87
C HIS A 728 12.71 -6.38 26.59
N SER A 729 12.26 -5.24 27.12
CA SER A 729 10.99 -5.07 27.83
C SER A 729 9.82 -5.01 26.83
N ALA A 730 10.01 -4.31 25.69
CA ALA A 730 9.08 -4.33 24.55
C ALA A 730 8.86 -5.75 23.99
N ARG A 731 9.92 -6.57 24.01
CA ARG A 731 9.96 -7.89 23.37
C ARG A 731 9.67 -9.07 24.32
N ILE A 732 9.60 -8.84 25.64
CA ILE A 732 9.52 -9.90 26.66
C ILE A 732 10.65 -10.91 26.45
N GLU A 733 11.89 -10.46 26.63
CA GLU A 733 13.11 -11.27 26.46
C GLU A 733 14.20 -10.90 27.49
N MET A 734 15.28 -11.69 27.54
CA MET A 734 16.46 -11.37 28.33
C MET A 734 17.28 -10.25 27.69
N CYS A 735 18.01 -9.49 28.50
CA CYS A 735 19.03 -8.56 28.01
C CYS A 735 20.44 -8.99 28.44
N GLN A 736 21.46 -8.46 27.77
CA GLN A 736 22.85 -8.77 28.08
C GLN A 736 23.22 -8.41 29.54
N ALA A 737 22.61 -7.35 30.08
CA ALA A 737 22.83 -6.92 31.46
C ALA A 737 22.17 -7.83 32.51
N SER A 738 21.11 -8.58 32.17
CA SER A 738 20.47 -9.55 33.09
C SER A 738 21.07 -10.95 32.97
N SER A 739 21.64 -11.31 31.82
CA SER A 739 22.15 -12.68 31.54
C SER A 739 23.32 -13.16 32.42
N GLY A 740 23.95 -12.28 33.20
CA GLY A 740 24.99 -12.62 34.18
C GLY A 740 24.73 -12.07 35.58
N ASP A 741 23.55 -11.50 35.83
CA ASP A 741 23.23 -10.86 37.12
C ASP A 741 22.60 -11.86 38.09
N ASN A 742 23.42 -12.41 38.99
CA ASN A 742 22.99 -13.35 40.03
C ASN A 742 22.41 -12.65 41.29
N SER A 743 22.30 -11.32 41.30
CA SER A 743 21.77 -10.58 42.46
C SER A 743 20.26 -10.80 42.65
N LYS A 744 19.71 -10.28 43.77
CA LYS A 744 18.25 -10.25 44.00
C LYS A 744 17.50 -9.59 42.82
N LYS A 745 18.09 -8.58 42.18
CA LYS A 745 17.53 -7.88 41.02
C LYS A 745 17.39 -8.81 39.81
N GLY A 746 18.46 -9.53 39.45
CA GLY A 746 18.46 -10.44 38.31
C GLY A 746 17.57 -11.65 38.52
N LYS A 747 17.55 -12.23 39.73
CA LYS A 747 16.60 -13.30 40.10
C LYS A 747 15.14 -12.85 39.92
N VAL A 748 14.78 -11.65 40.41
CA VAL A 748 13.42 -11.09 40.28
C VAL A 748 13.05 -10.79 38.82
N PHE A 749 13.98 -10.27 38.02
CA PHE A 749 13.73 -10.05 36.59
C PHE A 749 13.50 -11.37 35.83
N LEU A 750 14.30 -12.40 36.12
CA LEU A 750 14.15 -13.72 35.50
C LEU A 750 12.83 -14.40 35.90
N GLU A 751 12.39 -14.26 37.16
CA GLU A 751 11.06 -14.67 37.61
C GLU A 751 9.97 -14.00 36.75
N MET A 752 9.98 -12.66 36.63
CA MET A 752 8.98 -11.91 35.85
C MET A 752 8.97 -12.25 34.36
N LEU A 753 10.15 -12.49 33.78
CA LEU A 753 10.27 -12.88 32.38
C LEU A 753 9.67 -14.28 32.17
N ASN A 754 10.02 -15.25 33.01
CA ASN A 754 9.49 -16.60 32.93
C ASN A 754 7.97 -16.61 33.15
N ASP A 755 7.45 -15.87 34.16
CA ASP A 755 6.00 -15.73 34.39
C ASP A 755 5.25 -15.21 33.14
N CYS A 756 5.86 -14.31 32.36
CA CYS A 756 5.28 -13.84 31.10
C CYS A 756 5.42 -14.85 29.95
N LEU A 757 6.59 -15.49 29.80
CA LEU A 757 6.85 -16.47 28.74
C LEU A 757 5.98 -17.73 28.92
N ASP A 758 5.75 -18.18 30.16
CA ASP A 758 4.97 -19.37 30.46
C ASP A 758 3.47 -19.16 30.20
N GLN A 759 2.94 -17.95 30.43
CA GLN A 759 1.60 -17.57 29.96
C GLN A 759 1.48 -17.65 28.44
N ILE A 760 2.51 -17.19 27.70
CA ILE A 760 2.52 -17.26 26.24
C ILE A 760 2.62 -18.73 25.77
N ARG A 761 3.36 -19.59 26.47
CA ARG A 761 3.46 -21.04 26.19
C ARG A 761 2.19 -21.83 26.49
N ALA A 762 1.34 -21.36 27.41
CA ALA A 762 0.22 -22.13 27.96
C ALA A 762 -0.63 -22.84 26.89
N GLN A 763 -0.77 -24.15 27.03
CA GLN A 763 -1.43 -25.03 26.06
C GLN A 763 -2.96 -24.88 26.08
N SER A 764 -3.47 -23.86 25.39
CA SER A 764 -4.93 -23.60 25.27
C SER A 764 -5.52 -23.84 23.87
N SER A 765 -4.70 -24.05 22.84
CA SER A 765 -5.11 -24.65 21.54
C SER A 765 -3.88 -24.98 20.68
N GLU A 766 -4.04 -25.85 19.68
CA GLU A 766 -2.94 -26.29 18.78
C GLU A 766 -2.31 -25.18 17.92
N HIS A 767 -2.88 -23.96 17.89
CA HIS A 767 -2.50 -22.91 16.94
C HIS A 767 -2.52 -21.49 17.55
N ARG A 768 -1.66 -21.26 18.56
CA ARG A 768 -1.29 -19.90 19.04
C ARG A 768 -0.14 -19.31 18.22
N VAL A 769 -0.19 -18.01 17.94
CA VAL A 769 0.89 -17.27 17.28
C VAL A 769 1.54 -16.30 18.28
N LEU A 770 2.86 -16.43 18.50
CA LEU A 770 3.70 -15.32 18.97
C LEU A 770 4.54 -14.80 17.79
N MET A 771 4.44 -13.49 17.55
CA MET A 771 5.25 -12.78 16.57
C MET A 771 5.96 -11.62 17.27
N ARG A 772 7.29 -11.56 17.18
CA ARG A 772 8.07 -10.37 17.54
C ARG A 772 8.47 -9.65 16.27
N CYS A 773 8.41 -8.33 16.27
CA CYS A 773 8.69 -7.51 15.10
C CYS A 773 9.54 -6.30 15.48
N ASP A 774 10.77 -6.24 14.98
CA ASP A 774 11.62 -5.04 15.11
C ASP A 774 11.42 -4.14 13.91
N VAL A 775 10.96 -2.91 14.15
CA VAL A 775 10.76 -1.89 13.12
C VAL A 775 11.91 -0.90 13.19
N ASN A 776 12.75 -0.91 12.17
CA ASN A 776 13.83 0.06 11.98
C ASN A 776 13.34 1.18 11.05
N PHE A 777 13.00 2.31 11.65
CA PHE A 777 12.50 3.49 10.97
C PHE A 777 13.63 4.33 10.36
N ASP A 778 13.35 5.10 9.33
CA ASP A 778 14.26 6.17 8.90
C ASP A 778 14.08 7.40 9.79
N THR A 779 15.04 7.63 10.69
CA THR A 779 15.05 8.80 11.58
C THR A 779 15.96 9.94 11.06
N THR A 780 16.46 9.86 9.82
CA THR A 780 17.45 10.84 9.30
C THR A 780 16.86 12.24 9.13
N LEU A 781 15.62 12.36 8.66
CA LEU A 781 14.94 13.62 8.37
C LEU A 781 14.53 14.41 9.61
N GLN A 782 14.39 13.75 10.76
CA GLN A 782 14.18 14.42 12.04
C GLN A 782 15.44 15.21 12.46
N GLY A 783 16.58 14.94 11.83
CA GLY A 783 17.86 15.59 12.10
C GLY A 783 18.45 15.16 13.44
N ARG A 784 19.62 15.73 13.78
CA ARG A 784 20.23 15.56 15.11
C ARG A 784 19.54 16.44 16.16
N ASN A 785 18.23 16.25 16.34
CA ASN A 785 17.44 16.89 17.37
C ASN A 785 17.42 16.05 18.67
N LEU A 786 16.97 16.63 19.78
CA LEU A 786 16.91 15.93 21.07
C LEU A 786 15.95 14.72 21.07
N ASN A 787 14.87 14.74 20.29
CA ASN A 787 13.95 13.62 20.17
C ASN A 787 14.60 12.40 19.48
N THR A 788 15.45 12.62 18.47
CA THR A 788 16.24 11.58 17.82
C THR A 788 17.32 11.03 18.77
N ILE A 789 18.01 11.91 19.50
CA ILE A 789 19.09 11.55 20.43
C ILE A 789 18.57 10.76 21.65
N ILE A 790 17.39 11.10 22.17
CA ILE A 790 16.76 10.41 23.30
C ILE A 790 15.95 9.18 22.84
N GLY A 791 15.77 8.98 21.52
CA GLY A 791 14.99 7.89 20.95
C GLY A 791 13.47 8.05 21.07
N ARG A 792 12.98 9.27 21.37
CA ARG A 792 11.54 9.63 21.32
C ARG A 792 10.98 9.52 19.90
N ALA A 793 11.84 9.81 18.92
CA ALA A 793 11.61 9.65 17.49
C ALA A 793 10.89 8.34 17.15
N ALA A 794 11.60 7.21 17.25
CA ALA A 794 11.09 5.89 16.93
C ALA A 794 9.90 5.46 17.82
N HIS A 795 9.84 5.95 19.06
CA HIS A 795 8.70 5.68 19.95
C HIS A 795 7.37 6.27 19.44
N ILE A 796 7.44 7.42 18.75
CA ILE A 796 6.28 8.11 18.16
C ILE A 796 6.05 7.68 16.70
N GLU A 797 7.09 7.25 16.00
CA GLU A 797 6.97 6.77 14.61
C GLU A 797 5.98 5.59 14.48
N PHE A 798 5.79 4.79 15.53
CA PHE A 798 4.72 3.79 15.67
C PHE A 798 3.28 4.34 15.62
N LEU A 799 3.10 5.66 15.67
CA LEU A 799 1.81 6.36 15.62
C LEU A 799 1.67 7.22 14.34
N GLU A 800 2.79 7.57 13.70
CA GLU A 800 2.85 8.49 12.57
C GLU A 800 3.16 7.81 11.22
N SER A 801 3.90 6.70 11.20
CA SER A 801 4.29 6.00 9.98
C SER A 801 3.20 5.03 9.49
N ASP A 802 2.49 5.38 8.41
CA ASP A 802 1.44 4.53 7.84
C ASP A 802 2.01 3.22 7.25
N THR A 803 3.25 3.27 6.76
CA THR A 803 3.91 2.17 6.04
C THR A 803 4.22 0.97 6.93
N PHE A 804 4.65 1.15 8.19
CA PHE A 804 4.87 -0.02 9.07
C PHE A 804 3.56 -0.73 9.41
N ALA A 805 2.48 0.03 9.65
CA ALA A 805 1.18 -0.53 9.99
C ALA A 805 0.62 -1.33 8.80
N LYS A 806 0.74 -0.80 7.57
CA LYS A 806 0.50 -1.55 6.34
C LYS A 806 1.27 -2.87 6.32
N PHE A 807 2.60 -2.82 6.42
CA PHE A 807 3.46 -4.00 6.35
C PHE A 807 3.08 -5.08 7.36
N ILE A 808 2.82 -4.72 8.62
CA ILE A 808 2.40 -5.71 9.61
C ILE A 808 1.00 -6.27 9.28
N MET A 809 0.05 -5.42 8.90
CA MET A 809 -1.36 -5.82 8.90
C MET A 809 -1.81 -6.58 7.64
N TRP A 810 -1.33 -6.23 6.44
CA TRP A 810 -1.71 -6.97 5.21
C TRP A 810 -0.74 -8.08 4.82
N SER A 811 0.42 -8.16 5.45
CA SER A 811 1.29 -9.34 5.32
C SER A 811 0.84 -10.50 6.22
N PHE A 812 0.10 -10.20 7.30
CA PHE A 812 -0.48 -11.18 8.22
C PHE A 812 -1.98 -10.97 8.50
N PRO A 813 -2.85 -10.75 7.50
CA PRO A 813 -4.26 -10.37 7.70
C PRO A 813 -5.06 -11.43 8.46
N GLU A 814 -4.61 -12.69 8.47
CA GLU A 814 -5.16 -13.78 9.27
C GLU A 814 -5.06 -13.55 10.80
N LEU A 815 -4.15 -12.68 11.24
CA LEU A 815 -4.01 -12.28 12.64
C LEU A 815 -4.98 -11.15 13.02
N PHE A 816 -5.54 -10.44 12.04
CA PHE A 816 -6.40 -9.26 12.24
C PHE A 816 -7.89 -9.53 11.92
N THR A 817 -8.20 -10.66 11.28
CA THR A 817 -9.56 -11.04 10.85
C THR A 817 -10.22 -12.10 11.74
#